data_AF-A0A1B6IA82-F1
#
_entry.id   AF-A0A1B6IA82-F1
#
_cell.length_a   1.000
_cell.length_b   1.000
_cell.length_c   1.000
_cell.angle_alpha   90.00
_cell.angle_beta   90.00
_cell.angle_gamma   90.00
#
_symmetry.space_group_name_H-M   'P 1'
#
loop_
_entity.id
_entity.type
_entity.pdbx_description
1 polymer ?
#
loop_
_entity_poly.entity_id
_entity_poly.type
_entity_poly.pdbx_seq_one_letter_code
_entity_poly.pdbx_strand_id
1 'polypeptide(L)'
;SSGGGESGGGKRRSWDDEYVLKRQFSALIPAFDPRPGRTNVNQTTDLEIPAPGGEEGSSSTSLATDHTPQPRLQLVLRGPNIPGVQDVEIALTDPNWTIFHAVQELIQLADLGSRQEKLRRIWEPTYTIIYREMKEGGDEEGGESTPVASLMSHSHACASSVVSPATPVPSMSCTVEDVLQLLRHLYVITTSRDRHYHYDLECVESQLSTEEFTSKKITNKLVQQIQEPLVLSSGALPAWCEELTHSCPFLFPFETRHLYFSCTAFGASRSIVWLQTQRDVTLERQRAPGLSPRRDDPHEFRVGRLKHERVKVPRGDQLLPWAMQVMRIHADRKSILEVEFQGEEGTGLGPTLEFYALVAAELQRKDLGMWLCDDDMDPANATSLDLGEGAKPPGYYVRRAPGLFPAPLPQDSAAADRATQHYWFLGVFLAKVLQDNRLVDLPLSHAFLKLLCQGEVVNNINERIGLLPRSRSVVTEEDLMMSSLISEESEKELELDPPKICIEETKPWFSGILTVEDLYEVDPERGRFLRELRELVARKQRIVQDNTLSPETKARQIQNLSLVSSDGSRLEDLMITFTYLPSSKVYGFNSVDLVSNGSDIEVRLDNLEEYLELTTKFMLETGIARQMEALRSGFNHVFPLRKLHAFTPSEVRVMLCGDQNPQWTREDLLNYTEPKLGYTKDSPGFLRFVNV
;
A
#
# COMPACT_ATOMS: atom_id res chain seq x y z
N SER A 1 -55.42 -34.11 55.65
CA SER A 1 -54.67 -35.34 55.93
C SER A 1 -53.49 -35.42 54.96
N SER A 2 -52.27 -35.53 55.51
CA SER A 2 -51.08 -36.25 54.99
C SER A 2 -50.80 -36.23 53.46
N GLY A 3 -49.64 -35.87 52.90
CA GLY A 3 -48.25 -35.60 53.33
C GLY A 3 -47.49 -35.26 52.03
N GLY A 4 -46.49 -34.38 52.00
CA GLY A 4 -45.08 -34.71 52.25
C GLY A 4 -44.42 -35.43 51.05
N GLY A 5 -43.50 -34.76 50.32
CA GLY A 5 -42.59 -35.45 49.38
C GLY A 5 -41.97 -34.62 48.24
N GLU A 6 -40.78 -34.04 48.52
CA GLU A 6 -39.59 -33.95 47.67
C GLU A 6 -39.50 -33.13 46.35
N SER A 7 -38.62 -32.13 46.45
CA SER A 7 -37.63 -31.59 45.49
C SER A 7 -37.48 -32.27 44.12
N GLY A 8 -37.69 -31.50 43.05
CA GLY A 8 -37.34 -31.84 41.67
C GLY A 8 -36.77 -30.61 40.95
N GLY A 9 -35.53 -30.72 40.48
CA GLY A 9 -34.69 -29.64 39.97
C GLY A 9 -35.32 -28.78 38.88
N GLY A 10 -35.14 -27.46 39.03
CA GLY A 10 -35.47 -26.48 38.00
C GLY A 10 -34.68 -26.76 36.72
N LYS A 11 -35.40 -27.16 35.66
CA LYS A 11 -34.89 -27.17 34.29
C LYS A 11 -34.26 -25.80 34.00
N ARG A 12 -32.99 -25.79 33.58
CA ARG A 12 -32.35 -24.63 32.94
C ARG A 12 -33.30 -24.10 31.87
N ARG A 13 -33.71 -22.84 31.99
CA ARG A 13 -34.51 -22.14 30.98
C ARG A 13 -33.78 -22.27 29.63
N SER A 14 -34.46 -22.84 28.64
CA SER A 14 -34.05 -22.78 27.25
C SER A 14 -33.93 -21.31 26.84
N TRP A 15 -32.86 -20.99 26.11
CA TRP A 15 -32.59 -19.65 25.56
C TRP A 15 -33.83 -19.12 24.82
N ASP A 16 -34.25 -17.89 25.13
CA ASP A 16 -35.32 -17.20 24.41
C ASP A 16 -34.84 -16.84 23.00
N ASP A 17 -35.48 -17.41 21.98
CA ASP A 17 -35.15 -17.22 20.57
C ASP A 17 -35.31 -15.75 20.10
N GLU A 18 -36.04 -14.91 20.84
CA GLU A 18 -36.27 -13.49 20.51
C GLU A 18 -35.02 -12.60 20.67
N TYR A 19 -34.03 -13.01 21.47
CA TYR A 19 -32.80 -12.24 21.71
C TYR A 19 -31.56 -12.85 21.04
N VAL A 20 -31.75 -13.89 20.23
CA VAL A 20 -30.66 -14.51 19.48
C VAL A 20 -30.47 -13.73 18.17
N LEU A 21 -29.38 -12.95 18.09
CA LEU A 21 -28.87 -12.43 16.82
C LEU A 21 -28.44 -13.61 15.92
N LYS A 22 -29.39 -14.16 15.16
CA LYS A 22 -29.13 -15.19 14.13
C LYS A 22 -28.49 -14.50 12.91
N ARG A 23 -27.19 -14.23 12.99
CA ARG A 23 -26.40 -13.80 11.83
C ARG A 23 -25.93 -15.06 11.09
N GLN A 24 -26.41 -15.28 9.88
CA GLN A 24 -25.78 -16.24 8.98
C GLN A 24 -24.43 -15.66 8.57
N PHE A 25 -23.35 -16.19 9.15
CA PHE A 25 -22.03 -15.92 8.63
C PHE A 25 -21.93 -16.55 7.24
N SER A 26 -21.39 -15.81 6.27
CA SER A 26 -20.84 -16.38 5.04
C SER A 26 -19.70 -17.29 5.46
N ALA A 27 -20.04 -18.51 5.87
CA ALA A 27 -19.05 -19.45 6.33
C ALA A 27 -18.05 -19.66 5.19
N LEU A 28 -16.77 -19.80 5.54
CA LEU A 28 -15.78 -20.45 4.68
C LEU A 28 -16.23 -21.87 4.28
N ILE A 29 -17.34 -22.36 4.87
CA ILE A 29 -17.94 -23.67 4.68
C ILE A 29 -19.46 -23.51 4.48
N PRO A 30 -19.98 -23.53 3.26
CA PRO A 30 -21.36 -23.92 3.04
C PRO A 30 -21.47 -25.44 3.22
N ALA A 31 -22.32 -25.87 4.17
CA ALA A 31 -22.78 -27.24 4.44
C ALA A 31 -21.75 -28.38 4.25
N PHE A 32 -21.15 -28.80 5.37
CA PHE A 32 -20.34 -30.00 5.51
C PHE A 32 -21.01 -31.23 4.83
N ASP A 33 -20.40 -31.82 3.79
CA ASP A 33 -20.66 -33.25 3.47
C ASP A 33 -19.87 -34.04 4.50
N PRO A 34 -20.50 -34.88 5.34
CA PRO A 34 -19.79 -35.68 6.34
C PRO A 34 -18.84 -36.73 5.73
N ARG A 35 -18.78 -36.85 4.41
CA ARG A 35 -17.85 -37.73 3.69
C ARG A 35 -16.50 -37.02 3.45
N PRO A 36 -15.37 -37.55 3.94
CA PRO A 36 -14.03 -37.00 3.68
C PRO A 36 -13.81 -36.79 2.17
N GLY A 37 -13.37 -35.59 1.79
CA GLY A 37 -13.02 -35.25 0.40
C GLY A 37 -14.15 -34.73 -0.49
N ARG A 38 -15.40 -34.63 -0.02
CA ARG A 38 -16.48 -33.97 -0.79
C ARG A 38 -16.84 -32.60 -0.22
N THR A 39 -16.82 -31.57 -1.07
CA THR A 39 -17.44 -30.28 -0.79
C THR A 39 -18.75 -30.17 -1.57
N ASN A 40 -19.87 -29.89 -0.87
CA ASN A 40 -21.22 -29.84 -1.45
C ASN A 40 -21.53 -28.54 -2.21
N VAL A 41 -20.52 -27.80 -2.68
CA VAL A 41 -20.70 -26.41 -3.14
C VAL A 41 -20.11 -26.23 -4.52
N ASN A 42 -20.91 -25.65 -5.43
CA ASN A 42 -20.42 -25.15 -6.70
C ASN A 42 -19.26 -24.17 -6.43
N GLN A 43 -18.06 -24.53 -6.88
CA GLN A 43 -16.86 -23.73 -6.67
C GLN A 43 -16.89 -22.43 -7.47
N THR A 44 -17.68 -22.41 -8.55
CA THR A 44 -17.95 -21.23 -9.36
C THR A 44 -19.40 -20.80 -9.22
N THR A 45 -19.61 -19.51 -8.99
CA THR A 45 -20.93 -18.87 -8.97
C THR A 45 -20.96 -17.76 -9.99
N ASP A 46 -22.02 -17.70 -10.80
CA ASP A 46 -22.23 -16.58 -11.71
C ASP A 46 -22.63 -15.34 -10.92
N LEU A 47 -21.97 -14.22 -11.21
CA LEU A 47 -22.20 -12.92 -10.60
C LEU A 47 -22.78 -11.99 -11.66
N GLU A 48 -24.03 -11.59 -11.46
CA GLU A 48 -24.69 -10.62 -12.31
C GLU A 48 -24.14 -9.22 -12.03
N ILE A 49 -23.62 -8.59 -13.07
CA ILE A 49 -23.09 -7.22 -13.02
C ILE A 49 -24.13 -6.32 -13.71
N PRO A 50 -24.69 -5.31 -13.02
CA PRO A 50 -25.60 -4.36 -13.63
C PRO A 50 -24.87 -3.55 -14.71
N ALA A 51 -25.61 -3.11 -15.72
CA ALA A 51 -25.04 -2.33 -16.80
C ALA A 51 -24.41 -1.01 -16.28
N PRO A 52 -23.27 -0.56 -16.84
CA PRO A 52 -22.64 0.70 -16.47
C PRO A 52 -23.63 1.87 -16.60
N GLY A 53 -23.73 2.70 -15.56
CA GLY A 53 -24.64 3.85 -15.53
C GLY A 53 -26.10 3.54 -15.16
N GLY A 54 -26.45 2.28 -14.87
CA GLY A 54 -27.72 1.96 -14.22
C GLY A 54 -27.75 2.48 -12.78
N GLU A 55 -28.91 3.01 -12.34
CA GLU A 55 -29.11 3.36 -10.93
C GLU A 55 -28.77 2.16 -10.05
N GLU A 56 -27.91 2.39 -9.07
CA GLU A 56 -27.52 1.36 -8.11
C GLU A 56 -28.76 0.90 -7.35
N GLY A 57 -29.28 -0.27 -7.72
CA GLY A 57 -29.85 -1.17 -6.72
C GLY A 57 -28.71 -1.48 -5.76
N SER A 58 -28.63 -0.73 -4.67
CA SER A 58 -27.71 -0.90 -3.56
C SER A 58 -27.64 -2.36 -3.14
N SER A 59 -26.69 -3.11 -3.70
CA SER A 59 -26.21 -4.38 -3.15
C SER A 59 -24.97 -4.15 -2.30
N SER A 60 -24.76 -2.93 -1.82
CA SER A 60 -24.50 -2.76 -0.40
C SER A 60 -25.83 -2.99 0.31
N THR A 61 -26.00 -4.14 0.96
CA THR A 61 -26.85 -4.21 2.16
C THR A 61 -26.25 -3.32 3.26
N SER A 62 -26.11 -2.02 2.99
CA SER A 62 -26.52 -1.01 3.96
C SER A 62 -28.03 -1.12 3.95
N LEU A 63 -28.58 -1.87 4.89
CA LEU A 63 -29.95 -1.64 5.32
C LEU A 63 -30.11 -0.12 5.36
N ALA A 64 -31.04 0.41 4.58
CA ALA A 64 -31.66 1.68 4.90
C ALA A 64 -32.35 1.46 6.25
N THR A 65 -31.55 1.49 7.30
CA THR A 65 -32.03 1.64 8.67
C THR A 65 -32.68 3.00 8.66
N ASP A 66 -34.01 2.99 8.72
CA ASP A 66 -34.76 4.02 9.42
C ASP A 66 -33.87 4.56 10.55
N HIS A 67 -33.70 5.88 10.59
CA HIS A 67 -32.91 6.58 11.60
C HIS A 67 -33.58 6.45 12.98
N THR A 68 -33.58 5.25 13.54
CA THR A 68 -33.70 4.98 14.96
C THR A 68 -32.28 4.78 15.49
N PRO A 69 -31.82 5.57 16.48
CA PRO A 69 -30.50 5.36 17.06
C PRO A 69 -30.42 3.94 17.61
N GLN A 70 -29.60 3.09 16.99
CA GLN A 70 -29.35 1.74 17.49
C GLN A 70 -28.36 1.82 18.65
N PRO A 71 -28.60 1.07 19.74
CA PRO A 71 -27.66 1.03 20.87
C PRO A 71 -26.30 0.51 20.40
N ARG A 72 -25.24 1.27 20.64
CA ARG A 72 -23.87 0.83 20.40
C ARG A 72 -23.50 -0.19 21.47
N LEU A 73 -23.04 -1.37 21.07
CA LEU A 73 -22.63 -2.43 21.99
C LEU A 73 -21.11 -2.41 22.19
N GLN A 74 -20.68 -2.40 23.44
CA GLN A 74 -19.30 -2.69 23.82
C GLN A 74 -19.16 -4.19 24.10
N LEU A 75 -18.16 -4.82 23.50
CA LEU A 75 -17.84 -6.24 23.70
C LEU A 75 -16.55 -6.38 24.50
N VAL A 76 -16.54 -7.27 25.48
CA VAL A 76 -15.38 -7.58 26.35
C VAL A 76 -15.22 -9.09 26.41
N LEU A 77 -13.99 -9.58 26.21
CA LEU A 77 -13.61 -10.98 26.39
C LEU A 77 -13.04 -11.16 27.80
N ARG A 78 -13.58 -12.11 28.55
CA ARG A 78 -13.12 -12.48 29.89
C ARG A 78 -12.65 -13.94 29.93
N GLY A 79 -11.54 -14.19 30.61
CA GLY A 79 -11.00 -15.52 30.89
C GLY A 79 -9.70 -15.41 31.69
N PRO A 80 -8.89 -16.46 31.85
CA PRO A 80 -9.06 -17.78 31.27
C PRO A 80 -9.98 -18.69 32.09
N ASN A 81 -10.62 -18.26 33.18
CA ASN A 81 -11.57 -19.10 33.94
C ASN A 81 -10.96 -20.45 34.38
N ILE A 82 -9.69 -20.40 34.80
CA ILE A 82 -8.93 -21.56 35.29
C ILE A 82 -8.85 -21.45 36.82
N PRO A 83 -9.16 -22.52 37.57
CA PRO A 83 -9.04 -22.52 39.03
C PRO A 83 -7.63 -22.14 39.48
N GLY A 84 -7.52 -21.10 40.32
CA GLY A 84 -6.24 -20.61 40.84
C GLY A 84 -5.52 -19.57 39.99
N VAL A 85 -6.08 -19.19 38.83
CA VAL A 85 -5.60 -18.09 38.00
C VAL A 85 -6.64 -16.96 38.01
N GLN A 86 -6.20 -15.71 38.16
CA GLN A 86 -7.11 -14.56 38.07
C GLN A 86 -7.58 -14.33 36.63
N ASP A 87 -8.88 -14.03 36.48
CA ASP A 87 -9.43 -13.64 35.18
C ASP A 87 -8.94 -12.25 34.78
N VAL A 88 -8.64 -12.09 33.50
CA VAL A 88 -8.34 -10.84 32.81
C VAL A 88 -9.47 -10.55 31.83
N GLU A 89 -9.75 -9.26 31.64
CA GLU A 89 -10.73 -8.77 30.67
C GLU A 89 -10.00 -7.97 29.58
N ILE A 90 -10.35 -8.23 28.31
CA ILE A 90 -9.87 -7.48 27.14
C ILE A 90 -11.07 -6.93 26.39
N ALA A 91 -11.08 -5.63 26.12
CA ALA A 91 -12.09 -5.02 25.27
C ALA A 91 -11.87 -5.41 23.80
N LEU A 92 -12.92 -5.84 23.12
CA LEU A 92 -12.90 -6.18 21.69
C LEU A 92 -13.17 -4.91 20.87
N THR A 93 -12.23 -3.98 20.91
CA THR A 93 -12.33 -2.66 20.25
C THR A 93 -11.83 -2.67 18.81
N ASP A 94 -10.82 -3.49 18.49
CA ASP A 94 -10.26 -3.57 17.14
C ASP A 94 -11.12 -4.49 16.26
N PRO A 95 -11.77 -3.96 15.19
CA PRO A 95 -12.58 -4.76 14.28
C PRO A 95 -11.76 -5.77 13.45
N ASN A 96 -10.44 -5.62 13.40
CA ASN A 96 -9.55 -6.53 12.68
C ASN A 96 -9.12 -7.75 13.51
N TRP A 97 -9.38 -7.74 14.83
CA TRP A 97 -9.03 -8.86 15.68
C TRP A 97 -9.98 -10.03 15.46
N THR A 98 -9.41 -11.20 15.23
CA THR A 98 -10.17 -12.43 15.38
C THR A 98 -10.35 -12.74 16.88
N ILE A 99 -11.40 -13.49 17.21
CA ILE A 99 -11.60 -13.95 18.60
C ILE A 99 -10.36 -14.72 19.10
N PHE A 100 -9.70 -15.47 18.21
CA PHE A 100 -8.46 -16.17 18.56
C PHE A 100 -7.32 -15.21 18.90
N HIS A 101 -7.15 -14.11 18.15
CA HIS A 101 -6.18 -13.06 18.47
C HIS A 101 -6.45 -12.49 19.88
N ALA A 102 -7.70 -12.11 20.16
CA ALA A 102 -8.09 -11.58 21.47
C ALA A 102 -7.83 -12.58 22.61
N VAL A 103 -8.07 -13.87 22.39
CA VAL A 103 -7.75 -14.94 23.35
C VAL A 103 -6.24 -15.06 23.58
N GLN A 104 -5.42 -14.96 22.53
CA GLN A 104 -3.97 -15.00 22.67
C GLN A 104 -3.43 -13.82 23.49
N GLU A 105 -3.92 -12.62 23.24
CA GLU A 105 -3.57 -11.44 24.05
C GLU A 105 -4.02 -11.61 25.51
N LEU A 106 -5.23 -12.13 25.73
CA LEU A 106 -5.77 -12.35 27.07
C LEU A 106 -4.89 -13.33 27.88
N ILE A 107 -4.43 -14.41 27.26
CA ILE A 107 -3.55 -15.38 27.93
C ILE A 107 -2.15 -14.81 28.17
N GLN A 108 -1.66 -13.94 27.30
CA GLN A 108 -0.39 -13.25 27.54
C GLN A 108 -0.47 -12.39 28.81
N LEU A 109 -1.60 -11.71 29.04
CA LEU A 109 -1.88 -10.94 30.25
C LEU A 109 -2.18 -11.82 31.48
N ALA A 110 -2.79 -12.99 31.29
CA ALA A 110 -3.08 -13.90 32.40
C ALA A 110 -1.79 -14.49 33.01
N ASP A 111 -1.76 -14.63 34.34
CA ASP A 111 -0.61 -15.20 35.06
C ASP A 111 -0.59 -16.74 34.96
N LEU A 112 -0.37 -17.26 33.74
CA LEU A 112 -0.22 -18.68 33.45
C LEU A 112 1.26 -19.02 33.19
N GLY A 113 2.00 -19.43 34.22
CA GLY A 113 3.27 -20.17 34.09
C GLY A 113 4.21 -19.74 32.94
N SER A 114 4.82 -20.72 32.28
CA SER A 114 5.76 -20.45 31.17
C SER A 114 5.04 -20.16 29.83
N ARG A 115 5.70 -19.48 28.89
CA ARG A 115 5.14 -19.20 27.55
C ARG A 115 4.68 -20.45 26.79
N GLN A 116 5.37 -21.59 26.94
CA GLN A 116 4.96 -22.86 26.34
C GLN A 116 3.69 -23.41 26.97
N GLU A 117 3.53 -23.22 28.28
CA GLU A 117 2.35 -23.65 29.01
C GLU A 117 1.12 -22.79 28.63
N LYS A 118 1.30 -21.47 28.51
CA LYS A 118 0.28 -20.55 27.95
C LYS A 118 -0.25 -21.01 26.59
N LEU A 119 0.65 -21.35 25.67
CA LEU A 119 0.30 -21.80 24.31
C LEU A 119 -0.43 -23.15 24.29
N ARG A 120 -0.12 -24.06 25.22
CA ARG A 120 -0.79 -25.37 25.28
C ARG A 120 -2.19 -25.25 25.90
N ARG A 121 -2.31 -24.42 26.92
CA ARG A 121 -3.52 -24.31 27.75
C ARG A 121 -4.58 -23.38 27.17
N ILE A 122 -4.33 -22.69 26.06
CA ILE A 122 -5.31 -21.85 25.34
C ILE A 122 -6.62 -22.58 24.97
N TRP A 123 -6.58 -23.90 24.81
CA TRP A 123 -7.73 -24.71 24.43
C TRP A 123 -8.45 -25.38 25.60
N GLU A 124 -7.86 -25.36 26.79
CA GLU A 124 -8.44 -25.98 27.99
C GLU A 124 -9.64 -25.19 28.56
N PRO A 125 -9.60 -23.85 28.65
CA PRO A 125 -10.64 -23.09 29.31
C PRO A 125 -11.79 -22.64 28.40
N THR A 126 -12.86 -22.18 29.05
CA THR A 126 -13.97 -21.46 28.41
C THR A 126 -13.82 -19.96 28.62
N TYR A 127 -13.69 -19.21 27.53
CA TYR A 127 -13.71 -17.75 27.53
C TYR A 127 -15.15 -17.23 27.41
N THR A 128 -15.44 -16.13 28.10
CA THR A 128 -16.78 -15.52 28.14
C THR A 128 -16.76 -14.19 27.41
N ILE A 129 -17.63 -14.02 26.41
CA ILE A 129 -17.85 -12.73 25.76
C ILE A 129 -18.99 -12.03 26.50
N ILE A 130 -18.70 -10.84 27.03
CA ILE A 130 -19.62 -9.96 27.74
C ILE A 130 -19.98 -8.81 26.78
N TYR A 131 -21.26 -8.54 26.61
CA TYR A 131 -21.74 -7.38 25.86
C TYR A 131 -22.41 -6.38 26.81
N ARG A 132 -22.18 -5.09 26.60
CA ARG A 132 -22.79 -3.99 27.38
C ARG A 132 -23.27 -2.89 26.43
N GLU A 133 -24.35 -2.22 26.77
CA GLU A 133 -24.82 -1.04 26.04
C GLU A 133 -23.92 0.16 26.35
N MET A 134 -23.43 0.84 25.33
CA MET A 134 -22.61 2.03 25.42
C MET A 134 -23.53 3.23 25.65
N LYS A 135 -23.56 3.76 26.89
CA LYS A 135 -24.28 5.00 27.18
C LYS A 135 -23.46 6.19 26.69
N GLU A 136 -23.94 6.90 25.68
CA GLU A 136 -23.37 8.20 25.28
C GLU A 136 -23.79 9.25 26.32
N GLY A 137 -22.84 9.65 27.18
CA GLY A 137 -23.00 10.73 28.15
C GLY A 137 -23.67 10.31 29.46
N GLY A 138 -22.85 10.13 30.51
CA GLY A 138 -23.33 9.97 31.88
C GLY A 138 -22.16 9.99 32.84
N ASP A 139 -22.05 11.08 33.59
CA ASP A 139 -21.13 11.29 34.69
C ASP A 139 -21.00 10.03 35.57
N GLU A 140 -19.76 9.67 35.90
CA GLU A 140 -19.47 8.67 36.93
C GLU A 140 -19.92 9.19 38.29
N GLU A 141 -21.20 9.01 38.64
CA GLU A 141 -21.65 9.07 40.03
C GLU A 141 -21.33 7.74 40.73
N GLY A 142 -20.54 7.87 41.81
CA GLY A 142 -19.82 6.81 42.50
C GLY A 142 -20.63 5.64 43.07
N GLY A 143 -19.95 4.50 43.15
CA GLY A 143 -20.34 3.32 43.90
C GLY A 143 -19.12 2.43 44.21
N GLU A 144 -18.42 2.75 45.29
CA GLU A 144 -17.51 1.89 46.07
C GLU A 144 -16.39 1.10 45.32
N SER A 145 -15.33 1.85 45.01
CA SER A 145 -13.92 1.53 45.30
C SER A 145 -13.50 0.06 45.53
N THR A 146 -12.96 -0.56 44.47
CA THR A 146 -11.73 -1.38 44.55
C THR A 146 -10.75 -0.79 43.53
N PRO A 147 -9.48 -0.48 43.86
CA PRO A 147 -8.63 0.28 42.95
C PRO A 147 -8.20 -0.63 41.79
N VAL A 148 -8.77 -0.41 40.60
CA VAL A 148 -8.20 -0.91 39.35
C VAL A 148 -7.16 0.11 38.91
N ALA A 149 -5.88 -0.26 39.04
CA ALA A 149 -4.80 0.50 38.44
C ALA A 149 -4.98 0.47 36.91
N SER A 150 -5.39 1.59 36.34
CA SER A 150 -5.38 1.81 34.90
C SER A 150 -3.92 1.98 34.47
N LEU A 151 -3.29 0.89 34.04
CA LEU A 151 -1.97 0.92 33.40
C LEU A 151 -2.20 1.05 31.89
N MET A 152 -2.13 2.28 31.42
CA MET A 152 -1.93 2.56 30.01
C MET A 152 -0.58 2.01 29.54
N SER A 153 -0.62 1.36 28.38
CA SER A 153 0.46 1.11 27.42
C SER A 153 1.89 1.12 28.00
N HIS A 154 2.33 -0.02 28.52
CA HIS A 154 3.76 -0.27 28.64
C HIS A 154 4.28 -0.94 27.37
N SER A 155 4.92 -0.12 26.55
CA SER A 155 6.07 -0.50 25.74
C SER A 155 6.93 -1.54 26.47
N HIS A 156 7.14 -2.70 25.86
CA HIS A 156 7.98 -3.76 26.40
C HIS A 156 9.45 -3.30 26.51
N ALA A 157 9.85 -2.83 27.69
CA ALA A 157 11.23 -2.80 28.13
C ALA A 157 11.36 -3.76 29.31
N CYS A 158 11.87 -4.97 29.07
CA CYS A 158 12.22 -5.90 30.12
C CYS A 158 13.55 -5.50 30.77
N ALA A 159 13.50 -4.93 31.98
CA ALA A 159 14.65 -4.83 32.86
C ALA A 159 14.27 -5.37 34.24
N SER A 160 14.80 -6.56 34.56
CA SER A 160 14.75 -7.13 35.90
C SER A 160 16.03 -6.73 36.63
N SER A 161 15.94 -5.90 37.66
CA SER A 161 16.89 -5.91 38.79
C SER A 161 16.34 -5.14 40.00
N VAL A 162 16.34 -5.85 41.13
CA VAL A 162 16.12 -5.34 42.49
C VAL A 162 17.11 -4.21 42.82
N VAL A 163 16.59 -3.05 43.27
CA VAL A 163 17.41 -1.88 43.64
C VAL A 163 17.64 -1.85 45.15
N SER A 164 18.91 -1.95 45.55
CA SER A 164 19.43 -1.36 46.79
C SER A 164 19.97 0.03 46.48
N PRO A 165 19.89 1.01 47.40
CA PRO A 165 20.24 2.40 47.09
C PRO A 165 21.74 2.66 47.28
N ALA A 166 22.49 2.75 46.19
CA ALA A 166 23.78 3.46 46.17
C ALA A 166 24.16 3.88 44.74
N THR A 167 24.15 5.20 44.50
CA THR A 167 24.80 5.96 43.39
C THR A 167 24.44 5.61 41.93
N PRO A 168 23.99 6.58 41.11
CA PRO A 168 23.75 6.34 39.69
C PRO A 168 25.10 6.37 38.94
N VAL A 169 25.49 5.22 38.40
CA VAL A 169 26.39 5.15 37.24
C VAL A 169 25.48 4.92 36.04
N PRO A 170 25.56 5.71 34.94
CA PRO A 170 24.73 5.47 33.77
C PRO A 170 25.15 4.15 33.14
N SER A 171 24.32 3.12 33.26
CA SER A 171 24.51 1.87 32.53
C SER A 171 24.32 2.15 31.03
N MET A 172 25.42 2.16 30.28
CA MET A 172 25.43 2.10 28.82
C MET A 172 24.92 0.73 28.36
N SER A 173 23.62 0.46 28.45
CA SER A 173 23.02 -0.74 27.87
C SER A 173 22.39 -0.37 26.53
N CYS A 174 23.05 -0.78 25.43
CA CYS A 174 22.52 -0.68 24.08
C CYS A 174 21.28 -1.57 23.94
N THR A 175 20.14 -0.98 23.60
CA THR A 175 18.89 -1.69 23.35
C THR A 175 18.83 -2.24 21.92
N VAL A 176 17.92 -3.18 21.65
CA VAL A 176 17.68 -3.67 20.29
C VAL A 176 17.24 -2.53 19.37
N GLU A 177 16.45 -1.59 19.88
CA GLU A 177 15.99 -0.43 19.12
C GLU A 177 17.14 0.50 18.74
N ASP A 178 18.10 0.73 19.64
CA ASP A 178 19.32 1.50 19.33
C ASP A 178 20.13 0.83 18.20
N VAL A 179 20.23 -0.50 18.21
CA VAL A 179 20.90 -1.25 17.13
C VAL A 179 20.14 -1.12 15.81
N LEU A 180 18.82 -1.28 15.82
CA LEU A 180 17.99 -1.14 14.62
C LEU A 180 18.03 0.29 14.09
N GLN A 181 18.08 1.30 14.96
CA GLN A 181 18.23 2.70 14.60
C GLN A 181 19.59 2.95 13.96
N LEU A 182 20.67 2.41 14.53
CA LEU A 182 22.01 2.51 13.93
C LEU A 182 22.05 1.84 12.55
N LEU A 183 21.50 0.64 12.41
CA LEU A 183 21.44 -0.07 11.12
C LEU A 183 20.65 0.72 10.08
N ARG A 184 19.54 1.35 10.47
CA ARG A 184 18.77 2.26 9.62
C ARG A 184 19.62 3.42 9.11
N HIS A 185 20.37 4.11 9.97
CA HIS A 185 21.26 5.20 9.55
C HIS A 185 22.38 4.72 8.63
N LEU A 186 23.03 3.60 8.95
CA LEU A 186 24.10 3.03 8.14
C LEU A 186 23.59 2.62 6.75
N TYR A 187 22.40 2.02 6.68
CA TYR A 187 21.76 1.67 5.42
C TYR A 187 21.45 2.92 4.58
N VAL A 188 20.92 3.98 5.18
CA VAL A 188 20.67 5.26 4.50
C VAL A 188 21.97 5.87 3.97
N ILE A 189 23.03 5.93 4.79
CA ILE A 189 24.30 6.54 4.39
C ILE A 189 24.96 5.76 3.25
N THR A 190 24.92 4.42 3.30
CA THR A 190 25.51 3.56 2.27
C THR A 190 24.77 3.69 0.93
N THR A 191 23.44 3.78 0.95
CA THR A 191 22.61 3.87 -0.26
C THR A 191 22.45 5.29 -0.81
N SER A 192 22.50 6.32 0.04
CA SER A 192 22.39 7.73 -0.41
C SER A 192 23.65 8.20 -1.14
N ARG A 193 24.80 7.57 -0.85
CA ARG A 193 26.10 7.93 -1.43
C ARG A 193 26.19 7.62 -2.93
N ASP A 194 25.36 6.70 -3.43
CA ASP A 194 25.24 6.42 -4.88
C ASP A 194 24.51 7.52 -5.66
N ARG A 195 23.87 8.50 -5.00
CA ARG A 195 23.04 9.53 -5.67
C ARG A 195 23.70 10.89 -5.80
N HIS A 196 24.82 11.15 -5.15
CA HIS A 196 25.55 12.41 -5.26
C HIS A 196 27.01 12.10 -5.58
N TYR A 197 27.60 12.86 -6.51
CA TYR A 197 28.98 12.81 -7.02
C TYR A 197 29.20 12.07 -8.35
N HIS A 198 28.80 12.72 -9.44
CA HIS A 198 29.59 12.73 -10.68
C HIS A 198 30.45 14.01 -10.67
N TYR A 199 31.53 14.04 -9.91
CA TYR A 199 32.80 14.76 -10.15
C TYR A 199 33.71 14.69 -8.90
N ASP A 200 34.94 14.20 -9.11
CA ASP A 200 36.16 14.32 -8.30
C ASP A 200 36.17 13.92 -6.81
N LEU A 201 36.61 12.68 -6.52
CA LEU A 201 37.92 12.36 -5.92
C LEU A 201 38.04 10.84 -5.71
N GLU A 202 39.19 10.25 -6.06
CA GLU A 202 39.55 8.86 -5.71
C GLU A 202 39.51 8.68 -4.17
N CYS A 203 38.38 8.20 -3.64
CA CYS A 203 38.26 7.78 -2.25
C CYS A 203 38.06 6.26 -2.23
N VAL A 204 38.97 5.59 -1.54
CA VAL A 204 39.13 4.13 -1.46
C VAL A 204 37.80 3.39 -1.31
N GLU A 205 37.58 2.48 -2.25
CA GLU A 205 36.44 1.58 -2.39
C GLU A 205 36.25 0.71 -1.14
N SER A 206 35.21 1.00 -0.38
CA SER A 206 34.61 0.04 0.54
C SER A 206 33.10 0.24 0.45
N GLN A 207 32.56 -0.09 -0.71
CA GLN A 207 31.11 -0.15 -0.92
C GLN A 207 30.60 -1.37 -0.15
N LEU A 208 29.98 -1.14 1.01
CA LEU A 208 29.23 -2.17 1.74
C LEU A 208 28.06 -2.59 0.86
N SER A 209 27.99 -3.87 0.48
CA SER A 209 26.86 -4.39 -0.28
C SER A 209 25.58 -4.32 0.56
N THR A 210 24.45 -3.96 -0.05
CA THR A 210 23.14 -3.95 0.63
C THR A 210 22.75 -5.34 1.15
N GLU A 211 23.31 -6.41 0.58
CA GLU A 211 23.12 -7.78 1.03
C GLU A 211 23.69 -8.04 2.43
N GLU A 212 24.70 -7.27 2.87
CA GLU A 212 25.32 -7.43 4.19
C GLU A 212 24.38 -7.01 5.34
N PHE A 213 23.38 -6.18 5.04
CA PHE A 213 22.36 -5.79 6.00
C PHE A 213 21.29 -6.88 6.19
N THR A 214 21.27 -7.93 5.35
CA THR A 214 20.27 -9.00 5.46
C THR A 214 20.57 -9.95 6.64
N SER A 215 19.54 -10.30 7.41
CA SER A 215 19.69 -11.19 8.56
C SER A 215 19.07 -12.56 8.29
N LYS A 216 19.90 -13.56 7.99
CA LYS A 216 19.46 -14.96 7.78
C LYS A 216 18.69 -15.53 8.97
N LYS A 217 19.10 -15.20 10.21
CA LYS A 217 18.45 -15.72 11.43
C LYS A 217 17.05 -15.16 11.61
N ILE A 218 16.86 -13.84 11.47
CA ILE A 218 15.56 -13.19 11.60
C ILE A 218 14.67 -13.57 10.42
N THR A 219 15.23 -13.65 9.20
CA THR A 219 14.55 -14.16 8.00
C THR A 219 13.97 -15.55 8.23
N ASN A 220 14.79 -16.52 8.68
CA ASN A 220 14.33 -17.87 8.98
C ASN A 220 13.25 -17.88 10.07
N LYS A 221 13.36 -17.00 11.06
CA LYS A 221 12.36 -16.89 12.12
C LYS A 221 11.04 -16.35 11.60
N LEU A 222 11.06 -15.34 10.72
CA LEU A 222 9.86 -14.80 10.09
C LEU A 222 9.16 -15.85 9.23
N VAL A 223 9.94 -16.56 8.39
CA VAL A 223 9.44 -17.67 7.56
C VAL A 223 8.79 -18.76 8.42
N GLN A 224 9.41 -19.11 9.56
CA GLN A 224 8.80 -20.06 10.50
C GLN A 224 7.46 -19.55 11.05
N GLN A 225 7.36 -18.27 11.43
CA GLN A 225 6.12 -17.71 12.00
C GLN A 225 4.97 -17.69 10.99
N ILE A 226 5.23 -17.32 9.74
CA ILE A 226 4.19 -17.28 8.70
C ILE A 226 3.75 -18.67 8.23
N GLN A 227 4.50 -19.72 8.56
CA GLN A 227 4.11 -21.11 8.27
C GLN A 227 3.14 -21.69 9.31
N GLU A 228 2.92 -21.03 10.46
CA GLU A 228 1.99 -21.47 11.49
C GLU A 228 0.54 -21.15 11.08
N PRO A 229 -0.27 -22.13 10.65
CA PRO A 229 -1.52 -21.84 9.93
C PRO A 229 -2.55 -21.10 10.77
N LEU A 230 -2.64 -21.47 12.04
CA LEU A 230 -3.60 -20.86 12.96
C LEU A 230 -3.22 -19.41 13.27
N VAL A 231 -1.94 -19.14 13.55
CA VAL A 231 -1.44 -17.81 13.90
C VAL A 231 -1.55 -16.87 12.70
N LEU A 232 -1.19 -17.34 11.50
CA LEU A 232 -1.30 -16.56 10.27
C LEU A 232 -2.76 -16.26 9.93
N SER A 233 -3.62 -17.28 9.86
CA SER A 233 -5.01 -17.11 9.42
C SER A 233 -5.87 -16.32 10.41
N SER A 234 -5.48 -16.28 11.68
CA SER A 234 -6.13 -15.46 12.70
C SER A 234 -5.61 -14.03 12.78
N GLY A 235 -4.59 -13.68 11.97
CA GLY A 235 -3.95 -12.37 12.02
C GLY A 235 -3.23 -12.10 13.34
N ALA A 236 -2.78 -13.14 14.04
CA ALA A 236 -2.19 -13.05 15.38
C ALA A 236 -0.68 -13.27 15.38
N LEU A 237 -0.02 -12.88 14.29
CA LEU A 237 1.44 -12.88 14.20
C LEU A 237 2.02 -11.95 15.26
N PRO A 238 3.18 -12.28 15.85
CA PRO A 238 3.86 -11.38 16.77
C PRO A 238 4.10 -10.00 16.15
N ALA A 239 3.90 -8.93 16.93
CA ALA A 239 4.01 -7.54 16.45
C ALA A 239 5.35 -7.24 15.73
N TRP A 240 6.46 -7.83 16.20
CA TRP A 240 7.78 -7.66 15.58
C TRP A 240 7.80 -8.07 14.10
N CYS A 241 6.95 -9.01 13.66
CA CYS A 241 6.89 -9.43 12.27
C CYS A 241 6.43 -8.29 11.36
N GLU A 242 5.39 -7.54 11.76
CA GLU A 242 4.91 -6.38 11.02
C GLU A 242 5.86 -5.18 11.21
N GLU A 243 6.33 -4.95 12.43
CA GLU A 243 7.21 -3.83 12.76
C GLU A 243 8.55 -3.89 12.00
N LEU A 244 9.22 -5.04 11.97
CA LEU A 244 10.50 -5.17 11.27
C LEU A 244 10.33 -5.16 9.75
N THR A 245 9.25 -5.76 9.22
CA THR A 245 9.00 -5.76 7.77
C THR A 245 8.66 -4.38 7.24
N HIS A 246 8.07 -3.50 8.06
CA HIS A 246 7.83 -2.10 7.72
C HIS A 246 8.99 -1.16 8.05
N SER A 247 9.59 -1.26 9.23
CA SER A 247 10.59 -0.29 9.72
C SER A 247 12.01 -0.60 9.25
N CYS A 248 12.30 -1.89 9.03
CA CYS A 248 13.62 -2.38 8.65
C CYS A 248 13.53 -3.42 7.50
N PRO A 249 12.86 -3.10 6.37
CA PRO A 249 12.68 -4.06 5.27
C PRO A 249 14.00 -4.56 4.66
N PHE A 250 15.08 -3.77 4.77
CA PHE A 250 16.44 -4.16 4.32
C PHE A 250 17.02 -5.36 5.08
N LEU A 251 16.47 -5.73 6.24
CA LEU A 251 16.88 -6.95 6.96
C LEU A 251 16.43 -8.24 6.24
N PHE A 252 15.48 -8.12 5.31
CA PHE A 252 14.84 -9.24 4.63
C PHE A 252 15.06 -9.15 3.12
N PRO A 253 15.41 -10.27 2.47
CA PRO A 253 15.49 -10.32 1.01
C PRO A 253 14.09 -10.13 0.40
N PHE A 254 14.05 -9.68 -0.85
CA PHE A 254 12.82 -9.40 -1.60
C PHE A 254 11.83 -10.57 -1.53
N GLU A 255 12.31 -11.80 -1.74
CA GLU A 255 11.49 -13.01 -1.76
C GLU A 255 10.78 -13.23 -0.42
N THR A 256 11.45 -12.92 0.70
CA THR A 256 10.84 -13.06 2.03
C THR A 256 9.81 -11.96 2.29
N ARG A 257 10.06 -10.73 1.86
CA ARG A 257 9.07 -9.65 1.97
C ARG A 257 7.84 -9.92 1.10
N HIS A 258 8.05 -10.39 -0.14
CA HIS A 258 7.00 -10.79 -1.06
C HIS A 258 6.16 -11.97 -0.50
N LEU A 259 6.84 -12.94 0.12
CA LEU A 259 6.22 -14.05 0.81
C LEU A 259 5.33 -13.57 1.97
N TYR A 260 5.86 -12.71 2.84
CA TYR A 260 5.13 -12.13 3.96
C TYR A 260 3.91 -11.34 3.48
N PHE A 261 4.07 -10.53 2.43
CA PHE A 261 2.98 -9.79 1.78
C PHE A 261 1.87 -10.72 1.28
N SER A 262 2.23 -11.77 0.52
CA SER A 262 1.28 -12.76 0.00
C SER A 262 0.49 -13.47 1.12
N CYS A 263 1.12 -13.67 2.27
CA CYS A 263 0.52 -14.34 3.42
C CYS A 263 -0.42 -13.44 4.22
N THR A 264 -0.18 -12.13 4.27
CA THR A 264 -0.82 -11.22 5.25
C THR A 264 -1.70 -10.14 4.63
N ALA A 265 -1.51 -9.79 3.36
CA ALA A 265 -2.19 -8.66 2.74
C ALA A 265 -3.65 -8.95 2.36
N PHE A 266 -4.01 -10.20 2.05
CA PHE A 266 -5.27 -10.50 1.36
C PHE A 266 -6.36 -11.17 2.21
N GLY A 267 -6.15 -11.22 3.53
CA GLY A 267 -7.11 -11.75 4.51
C GLY A 267 -7.04 -13.27 4.71
N ALA A 268 -7.63 -13.71 5.83
CA ALA A 268 -7.53 -15.06 6.38
C ALA A 268 -7.80 -16.20 5.37
N SER A 269 -8.87 -16.07 4.57
CA SER A 269 -9.28 -17.09 3.61
C SER A 269 -8.21 -17.36 2.55
N ARG A 270 -7.58 -16.30 2.03
CA ARG A 270 -6.49 -16.41 1.05
C ARG A 270 -5.22 -16.94 1.71
N SER A 271 -4.90 -16.52 2.93
CA SER A 271 -3.75 -17.03 3.70
C SER A 271 -3.83 -18.55 3.91
N ILE A 272 -5.02 -19.07 4.24
CA ILE A 272 -5.25 -20.52 4.42
C ILE A 272 -5.03 -21.28 3.11
N VAL A 273 -5.63 -20.82 2.01
CA VAL A 273 -5.48 -21.47 0.70
C VAL A 273 -4.05 -21.41 0.19
N TRP A 274 -3.36 -20.30 0.46
CA TRP A 274 -1.94 -20.16 0.15
C TRP A 274 -1.09 -21.20 0.90
N LEU A 275 -1.30 -21.36 2.22
CA LEU A 275 -0.59 -22.36 3.03
C LEU A 275 -0.85 -23.79 2.56
N GLN A 276 -2.11 -24.10 2.22
CA GLN A 276 -2.46 -25.40 1.64
C GLN A 276 -1.70 -25.65 0.32
N THR A 277 -1.65 -24.65 -0.56
CA THR A 277 -0.98 -24.76 -1.85
C THR A 277 0.52 -24.99 -1.69
N GLN A 278 1.17 -24.28 -0.75
CA GLN A 278 2.59 -24.48 -0.45
C GLN A 278 2.90 -25.86 0.11
N ARG A 279 2.04 -26.37 1.01
CA ARG A 279 2.14 -27.73 1.53
C ARG A 279 2.01 -28.75 0.39
N ASP A 280 1.02 -28.58 -0.50
CA ASP A 280 0.80 -29.47 -1.64
C ASP A 280 2.04 -29.52 -2.55
N VAL A 281 2.61 -28.36 -2.91
CA VAL A 281 3.85 -28.28 -3.72
C VAL A 281 5.04 -28.95 -3.01
N THR A 282 5.16 -28.79 -1.69
CA THR A 282 6.23 -29.42 -0.91
C THR A 282 6.10 -30.94 -0.90
N LEU A 283 4.88 -31.45 -0.73
CA LEU A 283 4.57 -32.88 -0.78
C LEU A 283 4.82 -33.46 -2.18
N GLU A 284 4.49 -32.73 -3.25
CA GLU A 284 4.78 -33.15 -4.62
C GLU A 284 6.28 -33.24 -4.91
N ARG A 285 7.06 -32.24 -4.47
CA ARG A 285 8.53 -32.25 -4.63
C ARG A 285 9.22 -33.39 -3.90
N GLN A 286 8.65 -33.86 -2.79
CA GLN A 286 9.18 -34.99 -2.02
C GLN A 286 8.82 -36.35 -2.63
N ARG A 287 7.95 -36.41 -3.64
CA ARG A 287 7.60 -37.66 -4.34
C ARG A 287 8.63 -37.99 -5.42
N ALA A 288 8.99 -39.26 -5.51
CA ALA A 288 9.79 -39.78 -6.62
C ALA A 288 8.98 -39.73 -7.94
N PRO A 289 9.58 -39.32 -9.07
CA PRO A 289 8.88 -39.26 -10.35
C PRO A 289 8.42 -40.67 -10.78
N GLY A 290 7.13 -40.82 -11.12
CA GLY A 290 6.56 -42.05 -11.69
C GLY A 290 5.61 -42.87 -10.79
N LEU A 291 5.34 -42.46 -9.55
CA LEU A 291 4.34 -43.11 -8.70
C LEU A 291 2.98 -42.39 -8.81
N SER A 292 1.92 -43.11 -9.22
CA SER A 292 0.57 -42.56 -9.30
C SER A 292 0.06 -42.10 -7.91
N PRO A 293 -0.84 -41.10 -7.84
CA PRO A 293 -1.41 -40.65 -6.57
C PRO A 293 -2.05 -41.84 -5.84
N ARG A 294 -1.48 -42.26 -4.71
CA ARG A 294 -2.21 -43.15 -3.80
C ARG A 294 -3.33 -42.34 -3.15
N ARG A 295 -4.50 -42.98 -3.04
CA ARG A 295 -5.74 -42.52 -2.38
C ARG A 295 -5.49 -41.51 -1.26
N ASP A 296 -6.31 -40.45 -1.26
CA ASP A 296 -6.43 -39.44 -0.21
C ASP A 296 -6.24 -40.06 1.18
N ASP A 297 -5.24 -39.57 1.93
CA ASP A 297 -5.04 -39.97 3.32
C ASP A 297 -6.26 -39.47 4.12
N PRO A 298 -7.02 -40.34 4.80
CA PRO A 298 -8.25 -39.95 5.51
C PRO A 298 -8.04 -38.88 6.60
N HIS A 299 -6.79 -38.62 7.00
CA HIS A 299 -6.41 -37.61 8.00
C HIS A 299 -6.02 -36.26 7.38
N GLU A 300 -6.06 -36.11 6.05
CA GLU A 300 -5.74 -34.84 5.40
C GLU A 300 -6.94 -33.88 5.43
N PHE A 301 -6.99 -33.09 6.50
CA PHE A 301 -7.99 -32.03 6.63
C PHE A 301 -7.65 -30.84 5.72
N ARG A 302 -8.50 -30.59 4.72
CA ARG A 302 -8.40 -29.46 3.80
C ARG A 302 -9.51 -28.45 4.12
N VAL A 303 -9.15 -27.22 4.50
CA VAL A 303 -10.09 -26.18 4.97
C VAL A 303 -11.02 -25.68 3.85
N GLY A 304 -10.63 -25.84 2.58
CA GLY A 304 -11.46 -25.52 1.42
C GLY A 304 -10.63 -24.98 0.25
N ARG A 305 -11.30 -24.47 -0.79
CA ARG A 305 -10.72 -23.69 -1.90
C ARG A 305 -11.37 -22.32 -1.94
N LEU A 306 -10.72 -21.34 -2.58
CA LEU A 306 -11.35 -20.05 -2.85
C LEU A 306 -12.55 -20.25 -3.78
N LYS A 307 -13.60 -19.46 -3.58
CA LYS A 307 -14.74 -19.40 -4.49
C LYS A 307 -14.35 -18.61 -5.73
N HIS A 308 -14.81 -19.06 -6.88
CA HIS A 308 -14.67 -18.38 -8.16
C HIS A 308 -15.99 -17.67 -8.46
N GLU A 309 -15.91 -16.39 -8.81
CA GLU A 309 -17.07 -15.62 -9.24
C GLU A 309 -16.93 -15.29 -10.72
N ARG A 310 -17.85 -15.80 -11.52
CA ARG A 310 -17.83 -15.64 -12.96
C ARG A 310 -18.66 -14.43 -13.38
N VAL A 311 -18.07 -13.54 -14.16
CA VAL A 311 -18.74 -12.36 -14.70
C VAL A 311 -18.72 -12.39 -16.23
N LYS A 312 -19.79 -11.85 -16.84
CA LYS A 312 -19.89 -11.73 -18.30
C LYS A 312 -19.59 -10.30 -18.74
N VAL A 313 -18.62 -10.13 -19.65
CA VAL A 313 -18.13 -8.80 -20.07
C VAL A 313 -18.17 -8.70 -21.60
N PRO A 314 -18.66 -7.59 -22.18
CA PRO A 314 -18.60 -7.37 -23.63
C PRO A 314 -17.20 -6.90 -24.06
N ARG A 315 -16.83 -7.15 -25.33
CA ARG A 315 -15.63 -6.60 -25.97
C ARG A 315 -15.86 -5.22 -26.60
N GLY A 316 -14.78 -4.56 -27.00
CA GLY A 316 -14.80 -3.31 -27.75
C GLY A 316 -15.05 -2.09 -26.87
N ASP A 317 -15.71 -1.07 -27.42
CA ASP A 317 -15.82 0.27 -26.80
C ASP A 317 -16.49 0.28 -25.41
N GLN A 318 -17.26 -0.76 -25.07
CA GLN A 318 -17.91 -0.90 -23.76
C GLN A 318 -17.04 -1.61 -22.72
N LEU A 319 -15.87 -2.15 -23.09
CA LEU A 319 -15.02 -2.93 -22.19
C LEU A 319 -14.62 -2.15 -20.95
N LEU A 320 -14.12 -0.91 -21.09
CA LEU A 320 -13.64 -0.12 -19.96
C LEU A 320 -14.76 0.25 -18.97
N PRO A 321 -15.92 0.79 -19.39
CA PRO A 321 -17.06 1.02 -18.48
C PRO A 321 -17.51 -0.24 -17.74
N TRP A 322 -17.57 -1.39 -18.42
CA TRP A 322 -17.91 -2.67 -17.78
C TRP A 322 -16.83 -3.12 -16.80
N ALA A 323 -15.56 -2.99 -17.15
CA ALA A 323 -14.46 -3.32 -16.26
C ALA A 323 -14.49 -2.49 -14.97
N MET A 324 -14.78 -1.19 -15.09
CA MET A 324 -14.97 -0.30 -13.93
C MET A 324 -16.09 -0.81 -13.02
N GLN A 325 -17.23 -1.22 -13.59
CA GLN A 325 -18.36 -1.74 -12.83
C GLN A 325 -18.06 -3.11 -12.18
N VAL A 326 -17.43 -4.02 -12.92
CA VAL A 326 -16.98 -5.32 -12.41
C VAL A 326 -16.04 -5.14 -11.22
N MET A 327 -15.02 -4.31 -11.37
CA MET A 327 -14.04 -4.08 -10.30
C MET A 327 -14.68 -3.40 -9.09
N ARG A 328 -15.61 -2.45 -9.29
CA ARG A 328 -16.36 -1.82 -8.19
C ARG A 328 -17.12 -2.83 -7.34
N ILE A 329 -17.85 -3.76 -7.97
CA ILE A 329 -18.64 -4.78 -7.26
C ILE A 329 -17.77 -5.87 -6.63
N HIS A 330 -16.66 -6.21 -7.30
CA HIS A 330 -15.76 -7.26 -6.85
C HIS A 330 -14.72 -6.76 -5.83
N ALA A 331 -14.56 -5.44 -5.62
CA ALA A 331 -13.47 -4.86 -4.85
C ALA A 331 -13.34 -5.44 -3.43
N ASP A 332 -14.42 -5.45 -2.67
CA ASP A 332 -14.47 -6.01 -1.30
C ASP A 332 -14.43 -7.55 -1.24
N ARG A 333 -14.72 -8.22 -2.35
CA ARG A 333 -14.86 -9.68 -2.40
C ARG A 333 -13.49 -10.36 -2.40
N LYS A 334 -13.37 -11.43 -1.62
CA LYS A 334 -12.14 -12.24 -1.53
C LYS A 334 -12.13 -13.48 -2.44
N SER A 335 -13.19 -13.65 -3.23
CA SER A 335 -13.30 -14.62 -4.34
C SER A 335 -12.28 -14.30 -5.44
N ILE A 336 -12.00 -15.32 -6.25
CA ILE A 336 -11.24 -15.18 -7.49
C ILE A 336 -12.20 -14.75 -8.59
N LEU A 337 -11.87 -13.68 -9.31
CA LEU A 337 -12.63 -13.24 -10.47
C LEU A 337 -12.32 -14.14 -11.68
N GLU A 338 -13.37 -14.68 -12.30
CA GLU A 338 -13.33 -15.33 -13.61
C GLU A 338 -14.14 -14.53 -14.62
N VAL A 339 -13.58 -14.34 -15.81
CA VAL A 339 -14.26 -13.59 -16.89
C VAL A 339 -14.66 -14.52 -18.01
N GLU A 340 -15.88 -14.30 -18.50
CA GLU A 340 -16.43 -14.87 -19.73
C GLU A 340 -16.78 -13.72 -20.68
N PHE A 341 -16.24 -13.74 -21.90
CA PHE A 341 -16.59 -12.75 -22.90
C PHE A 341 -17.96 -13.08 -23.52
N GLN A 342 -18.81 -12.06 -23.66
CA GLN A 342 -20.15 -12.24 -24.20
C GLN A 342 -20.10 -12.77 -25.65
N GLY A 343 -20.77 -13.89 -25.89
CA GLY A 343 -20.84 -14.51 -27.22
C GLY A 343 -19.65 -15.39 -27.59
N GLU A 344 -18.69 -15.62 -26.68
CA GLU A 344 -17.53 -16.48 -26.90
C GLU A 344 -17.59 -17.76 -26.05
N GLU A 345 -17.16 -18.88 -26.63
CA GLU A 345 -16.97 -20.13 -25.89
C GLU A 345 -15.59 -20.14 -25.23
N GLY A 346 -15.52 -19.62 -24.01
CA GLY A 346 -14.29 -19.61 -23.23
C GLY A 346 -14.49 -19.07 -21.83
N THR A 347 -14.13 -19.85 -20.81
CA THR A 347 -14.16 -19.43 -19.40
C THR A 347 -12.90 -19.89 -18.69
N GLY A 348 -12.50 -19.17 -17.63
CA GLY A 348 -11.40 -19.55 -16.76
C GLY A 348 -10.18 -18.63 -16.91
N LEU A 349 -8.99 -19.16 -16.62
CA LEU A 349 -7.78 -18.33 -16.48
C LEU A 349 -7.39 -17.58 -17.76
N GLY A 350 -7.44 -18.22 -18.93
CA GLY A 350 -7.03 -17.61 -20.20
C GLY A 350 -7.81 -16.33 -20.55
N PRO A 351 -9.16 -16.41 -20.72
CA PRO A 351 -10.00 -15.23 -20.96
C PRO A 351 -9.88 -14.18 -19.86
N THR A 352 -9.65 -14.62 -18.61
CA THR A 352 -9.46 -13.68 -17.50
C THR A 352 -8.13 -12.93 -17.60
N LEU A 353 -7.03 -13.60 -17.95
CA LEU A 353 -5.74 -12.92 -18.17
C LEU A 353 -5.84 -11.93 -19.33
N GLU A 354 -6.53 -12.32 -20.40
CA GLU A 354 -6.83 -11.43 -21.52
C GLU A 354 -7.63 -10.20 -21.06
N PHE A 355 -8.67 -10.37 -20.26
CA PHE A 355 -9.43 -9.25 -19.70
C PHE A 355 -8.54 -8.24 -18.96
N TYR A 356 -7.60 -8.71 -18.12
CA TYR A 356 -6.67 -7.81 -17.43
C TYR A 356 -5.71 -7.11 -18.40
N ALA A 357 -5.22 -7.80 -19.43
CA ALA A 357 -4.37 -7.21 -20.45
C ALA A 357 -5.13 -6.12 -21.25
N LEU A 358 -6.37 -6.38 -21.66
CA LEU A 358 -7.19 -5.43 -22.39
C LEU A 358 -7.56 -4.20 -21.53
N VAL A 359 -7.88 -4.42 -20.25
CA VAL A 359 -8.13 -3.31 -19.32
C VAL A 359 -6.88 -2.48 -19.09
N ALA A 360 -5.71 -3.11 -18.96
CA ALA A 360 -4.43 -2.43 -18.87
C ALA A 360 -4.11 -1.60 -20.14
N ALA A 361 -4.48 -2.10 -21.33
CA ALA A 361 -4.38 -1.34 -22.56
C ALA A 361 -5.34 -0.15 -22.59
N GLU A 362 -6.61 -0.35 -22.25
CA GLU A 362 -7.62 0.72 -22.21
C GLU A 362 -7.26 1.82 -21.21
N LEU A 363 -6.65 1.48 -20.08
CA LEU A 363 -6.13 2.45 -19.11
C LEU A 363 -5.02 3.34 -19.68
N GLN A 364 -4.35 2.95 -20.77
CA GLN A 364 -3.28 3.74 -21.42
C GLN A 364 -3.81 4.74 -22.46
N ARG A 365 -5.12 4.78 -22.70
CA ARG A 365 -5.72 5.66 -23.70
C ARG A 365 -5.46 7.14 -23.43
N LYS A 366 -5.08 7.88 -24.48
CA LYS A 366 -4.78 9.32 -24.41
C LYS A 366 -6.03 10.15 -24.05
N ASP A 367 -7.20 9.77 -24.58
CA ASP A 367 -8.44 10.52 -24.41
C ASP A 367 -9.02 10.48 -22.98
N LEU A 368 -8.56 9.54 -22.14
CA LEU A 368 -8.92 9.52 -20.72
C LEU A 368 -8.32 10.71 -19.94
N GLY A 369 -7.28 11.35 -20.47
CA GLY A 369 -6.62 12.49 -19.83
C GLY A 369 -5.98 12.16 -18.48
N MET A 370 -5.73 10.88 -18.20
CA MET A 370 -5.14 10.42 -16.94
C MET A 370 -3.65 10.72 -16.86
N TRP A 371 -2.94 10.44 -17.95
CA TRP A 371 -1.48 10.41 -17.97
C TRP A 371 -0.89 11.63 -18.65
N LEU A 372 0.26 12.08 -18.13
CA LEU A 372 1.09 13.06 -18.79
C LEU A 372 1.49 12.55 -20.17
N CYS A 373 1.15 13.31 -21.20
CA CYS A 373 1.34 13.05 -22.62
C CYS A 373 1.57 14.36 -23.38
N ASP A 374 2.13 14.21 -24.59
CA ASP A 374 2.51 15.30 -25.46
C ASP A 374 1.68 15.22 -26.76
N ASP A 375 1.40 16.35 -27.40
CA ASP A 375 0.68 16.40 -28.69
C ASP A 375 1.61 16.16 -29.89
N ASP A 376 2.87 16.51 -29.77
CA ASP A 376 3.86 16.46 -30.85
C ASP A 376 4.51 15.07 -30.93
N MET A 377 3.74 14.08 -31.36
CA MET A 377 4.30 12.80 -31.80
C MET A 377 4.58 12.89 -33.30
N ASP A 378 5.86 12.76 -33.68
CA ASP A 378 6.27 12.71 -35.09
C ASP A 378 5.59 11.49 -35.76
N PRO A 379 4.65 11.68 -36.71
CA PRO A 379 3.91 10.57 -37.31
C PRO A 379 4.80 9.56 -38.03
N ALA A 380 6.00 9.99 -38.43
CA ALA A 380 7.00 9.15 -39.10
C ALA A 380 7.66 8.11 -38.18
N ASN A 381 7.71 8.37 -36.86
CA ASN A 381 8.29 7.46 -35.86
C ASN A 381 7.21 6.70 -35.06
N ALA A 382 5.93 6.96 -35.33
CA ALA A 382 4.82 6.46 -34.56
C ALA A 382 4.35 5.10 -35.10
N THR A 383 4.69 4.02 -34.39
CA THR A 383 4.28 2.65 -34.75
C THR A 383 2.84 2.40 -34.33
N SER A 384 2.05 1.78 -35.21
CA SER A 384 0.75 1.23 -34.83
C SER A 384 0.96 0.13 -33.80
N LEU A 385 0.24 0.20 -32.68
CA LEU A 385 0.38 -0.74 -31.58
C LEU A 385 -0.89 -1.59 -31.49
N ASP A 386 -0.71 -2.90 -31.37
CA ASP A 386 -1.79 -3.84 -31.08
C ASP A 386 -1.58 -4.40 -29.67
N LEU A 387 -2.45 -3.97 -28.74
CA LEU A 387 -2.47 -4.45 -27.36
C LEU A 387 -3.63 -5.42 -27.11
N GLY A 388 -4.19 -6.03 -28.16
CA GLY A 388 -5.13 -7.14 -28.07
C GLY A 388 -6.47 -6.93 -28.78
N GLU A 389 -6.85 -5.70 -29.12
CA GLU A 389 -8.07 -5.40 -29.91
C GLU A 389 -7.75 -4.93 -31.35
N GLY A 390 -6.58 -5.31 -31.87
CA GLY A 390 -6.13 -4.89 -33.19
C GLY A 390 -5.29 -3.61 -33.15
N ALA A 391 -4.61 -3.34 -34.27
CA ALA A 391 -3.73 -2.18 -34.41
C ALA A 391 -4.51 -0.86 -34.27
N LYS A 392 -4.25 -0.11 -33.19
CA LYS A 392 -4.81 1.23 -32.99
C LYS A 392 -3.94 2.28 -33.70
N PRO A 393 -4.52 3.43 -34.11
CA PRO A 393 -3.75 4.47 -34.77
C PRO A 393 -2.69 5.04 -33.82
N PRO A 394 -1.56 5.52 -34.35
CA PRO A 394 -0.54 6.14 -33.51
C PRO A 394 -1.10 7.34 -32.73
N GLY A 395 -0.73 7.45 -31.46
CA GLY A 395 -1.27 8.47 -30.54
C GLY A 395 -2.56 8.09 -29.82
N TYR A 396 -3.13 6.90 -30.09
CA TYR A 396 -4.27 6.38 -29.31
C TYR A 396 -3.88 6.06 -27.86
N TYR A 397 -2.72 5.41 -27.66
CA TYR A 397 -2.16 5.12 -26.35
C TYR A 397 -1.04 6.09 -25.97
N VAL A 398 -0.93 6.43 -24.70
CA VAL A 398 0.17 7.23 -24.14
C VAL A 398 1.43 6.37 -24.08
N ARG A 399 2.46 6.77 -24.82
CA ARG A 399 3.77 6.12 -24.84
C ARG A 399 4.84 7.16 -24.61
N ARG A 400 5.50 7.10 -23.45
CA ARG A 400 6.63 7.97 -23.11
C ARG A 400 7.77 7.10 -22.58
N ALA A 401 9.01 7.45 -22.92
CA ALA A 401 10.18 6.71 -22.49
C ALA A 401 10.28 6.58 -20.95
N PRO A 402 9.93 7.61 -20.14
CA PRO A 402 9.91 7.50 -18.68
C PRO A 402 8.76 6.67 -18.10
N GLY A 403 7.81 6.24 -18.93
CA GLY A 403 6.58 5.57 -18.50
C GLY A 403 5.42 6.51 -18.14
N LEU A 404 4.35 5.93 -17.64
CA LEU A 404 3.10 6.60 -17.29
C LEU A 404 3.24 7.32 -15.93
N PHE A 405 2.96 8.60 -15.93
CA PHE A 405 2.89 9.45 -14.74
C PHE A 405 1.59 10.28 -14.81
N PRO A 406 0.92 10.58 -13.68
CA PRO A 406 -0.32 11.34 -13.68
C PRO A 406 -0.19 12.72 -14.34
N ALA A 407 -1.18 13.09 -15.13
CA ALA A 407 -1.28 14.44 -15.67
C ALA A 407 -1.60 15.42 -14.53
N PRO A 408 -0.85 16.53 -14.40
CA PRO A 408 -1.20 17.59 -13.47
C PRO A 408 -2.41 18.37 -14.00
N LEU A 409 -3.47 18.41 -13.20
CA LEU A 409 -4.76 19.01 -13.55
C LEU A 409 -5.15 20.08 -12.51
N PRO A 410 -5.83 21.16 -12.92
CA PRO A 410 -6.46 22.06 -11.97
C PRO A 410 -7.49 21.28 -11.12
N GLN A 411 -7.33 21.33 -9.80
CA GLN A 411 -8.03 20.41 -8.88
C GLN A 411 -9.54 20.68 -8.80
N ASP A 412 -10.00 21.88 -9.13
CA ASP A 412 -11.42 22.26 -9.20
C ASP A 412 -12.03 22.14 -10.61
N SER A 413 -11.41 21.34 -11.48
CA SER A 413 -11.86 21.16 -12.87
C SER A 413 -12.64 19.88 -13.11
N ALA A 414 -13.54 19.91 -14.10
CA ALA A 414 -14.22 18.71 -14.57
C ALA A 414 -13.24 17.65 -15.14
N ALA A 415 -12.05 18.06 -15.59
CA ALA A 415 -11.00 17.13 -16.01
C ALA A 415 -10.48 16.32 -14.82
N ALA A 416 -10.24 16.98 -13.67
CA ALA A 416 -9.88 16.30 -12.44
C ALA A 416 -10.99 15.36 -11.97
N ASP A 417 -12.26 15.78 -12.02
CA ASP A 417 -13.40 14.93 -11.66
C ASP A 417 -13.44 13.64 -12.48
N ARG A 418 -13.29 13.74 -13.81
CA ARG A 418 -13.23 12.55 -14.68
C ARG A 418 -12.01 11.68 -14.38
N ALA A 419 -10.83 12.29 -14.25
CA ALA A 419 -9.60 11.56 -13.95
C ALA A 419 -9.71 10.79 -12.63
N THR A 420 -10.30 11.38 -11.58
CA THR A 420 -10.44 10.72 -10.26
C THR A 420 -11.22 9.41 -10.32
N GLN A 421 -12.26 9.32 -11.17
CA GLN A 421 -13.02 8.07 -11.35
C GLN A 421 -12.14 6.96 -11.92
N HIS A 422 -11.30 7.29 -12.91
CA HIS A 422 -10.36 6.34 -13.48
C HIS A 422 -9.21 5.99 -12.53
N TYR A 423 -8.73 6.94 -11.72
CA TYR A 423 -7.69 6.67 -10.72
C TYR A 423 -8.19 5.81 -9.57
N TRP A 424 -9.43 6.01 -9.11
CA TRP A 424 -10.06 5.10 -8.16
C TRP A 424 -10.15 3.68 -8.71
N PHE A 425 -10.62 3.53 -9.95
CA PHE A 425 -10.64 2.25 -10.64
C PHE A 425 -9.24 1.64 -10.80
N LEU A 426 -8.23 2.43 -11.18
CA LEU A 426 -6.84 2.00 -11.27
C LEU A 426 -6.34 1.47 -9.92
N GLY A 427 -6.67 2.14 -8.81
CA GLY A 427 -6.35 1.67 -7.47
C GLY A 427 -6.91 0.27 -7.18
N VAL A 428 -8.22 0.08 -7.44
CA VAL A 428 -8.87 -1.24 -7.29
C VAL A 428 -8.24 -2.27 -8.22
N PHE A 429 -7.99 -1.90 -9.48
CA PHE A 429 -7.42 -2.77 -10.50
C PHE A 429 -6.04 -3.27 -10.11
N LEU A 430 -5.11 -2.38 -9.74
CA LEU A 430 -3.76 -2.75 -9.31
C LEU A 430 -3.78 -3.60 -8.03
N ALA A 431 -4.67 -3.29 -7.09
CA ALA A 431 -4.83 -4.12 -5.90
C ALA A 431 -5.37 -5.52 -6.26
N LYS A 432 -6.34 -5.62 -7.17
CA LYS A 432 -6.85 -6.92 -7.65
C LYS A 432 -5.80 -7.72 -8.43
N VAL A 433 -4.96 -7.05 -9.23
CA VAL A 433 -3.81 -7.66 -9.91
C VAL A 433 -2.88 -8.33 -8.90
N LEU A 434 -2.49 -7.62 -7.84
CA LEU A 434 -1.63 -8.15 -6.78
C LEU A 434 -2.30 -9.28 -6.00
N GLN A 435 -3.57 -9.09 -5.64
CA GLN A 435 -4.35 -10.03 -4.84
C GLN A 435 -4.58 -11.37 -5.54
N ASP A 436 -4.78 -11.35 -6.86
CA ASP A 436 -4.97 -12.56 -7.67
C ASP A 436 -3.66 -13.04 -8.33
N ASN A 437 -2.52 -12.45 -7.96
CA ASN A 437 -1.18 -12.77 -8.46
C ASN A 437 -1.12 -12.79 -10.00
N ARG A 438 -1.63 -11.71 -10.60
CA ARG A 438 -1.63 -11.46 -12.05
C ARG A 438 -0.56 -10.43 -12.38
N LEU A 439 -0.11 -10.45 -13.64
CA LEU A 439 0.79 -9.43 -14.18
C LEU A 439 0.05 -8.65 -15.26
N VAL A 440 0.30 -7.34 -15.34
CA VAL A 440 -0.31 -6.45 -16.33
C VAL A 440 0.76 -5.64 -17.05
N ASP A 441 0.57 -5.43 -18.34
CA ASP A 441 1.46 -4.59 -19.14
C ASP A 441 1.06 -3.11 -18.99
N LEU A 442 1.47 -2.51 -17.86
CA LEU A 442 1.37 -1.08 -17.60
C LEU A 442 2.78 -0.52 -17.44
N PRO A 443 3.28 0.30 -18.38
CA PRO A 443 4.61 0.89 -18.28
C PRO A 443 4.62 2.06 -17.27
N LEU A 444 4.37 1.79 -15.99
CA LEU A 444 4.35 2.79 -14.93
C LEU A 444 5.73 3.44 -14.78
N SER A 445 5.77 4.77 -14.63
CA SER A 445 7.00 5.51 -14.36
C SER A 445 7.61 5.15 -13.01
N HIS A 446 8.92 5.34 -12.87
CA HIS A 446 9.61 5.13 -11.59
C HIS A 446 9.05 6.06 -10.49
N ALA A 447 8.79 7.34 -10.83
CA ALA A 447 8.16 8.30 -9.92
C ALA A 447 6.75 7.85 -9.47
N PHE A 448 5.92 7.30 -10.36
CA PHE A 448 4.61 6.78 -9.95
C PHE A 448 4.73 5.58 -9.01
N LEU A 449 5.70 4.69 -9.24
CA LEU A 449 5.97 3.56 -8.35
C LEU A 449 6.46 4.02 -6.98
N LYS A 450 7.29 5.09 -6.92
CA LYS A 450 7.66 5.75 -5.65
C LYS A 450 6.41 6.18 -4.88
N LEU A 451 5.40 6.75 -5.53
CA LEU A 451 4.15 7.14 -4.85
C LEU A 451 3.43 5.93 -4.22
N LEU A 452 3.43 4.76 -4.88
CA LEU A 452 2.76 3.55 -4.37
C LEU A 452 3.43 2.94 -3.13
N CYS A 453 4.76 3.05 -2.99
CA CYS A 453 5.52 2.48 -1.88
C CYS A 453 6.01 3.51 -0.84
N GLN A 454 5.49 4.73 -0.89
CA GLN A 454 5.94 5.87 -0.07
C GLN A 454 7.43 6.23 -0.20
N GLY A 455 7.91 6.29 -1.43
CA GLY A 455 9.28 6.62 -1.77
C GLY A 455 10.19 5.40 -1.74
N GLU A 456 11.49 5.64 -1.59
CA GLU A 456 12.42 4.55 -1.37
C GLU A 456 12.33 4.03 0.06
N VAL A 457 12.74 2.77 0.27
CA VAL A 457 12.92 2.18 1.60
C VAL A 457 13.69 3.13 2.53
N VAL A 458 14.69 3.82 1.98
CA VAL A 458 15.51 4.84 2.63
C VAL A 458 14.69 6.04 3.13
N ASN A 459 13.71 6.52 2.35
CA ASN A 459 12.86 7.65 2.72
C ASN A 459 11.87 7.28 3.83
N ASN A 460 11.25 6.10 3.74
CA ASN A 460 10.41 5.52 4.79
C ASN A 460 11.17 5.38 6.13
N ILE A 461 12.46 5.03 6.04
CA ILE A 461 13.36 4.96 7.20
C ILE A 461 13.70 6.36 7.73
N ASN A 462 13.99 7.33 6.85
CA ASN A 462 14.36 8.70 7.21
C ASN A 462 13.24 9.47 7.92
N GLU A 463 11.98 9.30 7.51
CA GLU A 463 10.82 9.87 8.22
C GLU A 463 10.77 9.40 9.68
N ARG A 464 11.09 8.12 9.93
CA ARG A 464 11.10 7.54 11.28
C ARG A 464 12.34 7.88 12.10
N ILE A 465 13.46 8.22 11.45
CA ILE A 465 14.65 8.73 12.13
C ILE A 465 14.47 10.21 12.56
N GLY A 466 13.54 10.94 11.93
CA GLY A 466 13.29 12.36 12.21
C GLY A 466 14.25 13.32 11.48
N LEU A 467 14.85 12.89 10.36
CA LEU A 467 15.74 13.72 9.54
C LEU A 467 15.01 14.52 8.45
N LEU A 468 13.72 14.25 8.22
CA LEU A 468 12.85 15.05 7.36
C LEU A 468 11.95 15.94 8.23
N PRO A 469 11.60 17.18 7.80
CA PRO A 469 10.60 17.98 8.49
C PRO A 469 9.31 17.15 8.56
N ARG A 470 8.80 16.88 9.78
CA ARG A 470 7.56 16.13 10.02
C ARG A 470 6.45 16.63 9.09
N SER A 471 6.16 15.91 8.01
CA SER A 471 4.85 15.99 7.37
C SER A 471 3.91 15.26 8.32
N ARG A 472 3.08 16.02 9.05
CA ARG A 472 2.00 15.48 9.88
C ARG A 472 1.04 14.69 8.96
N SER A 473 1.30 13.40 8.74
CA SER A 473 0.27 12.51 8.23
C SER A 473 -0.64 12.13 9.38
N VAL A 474 -1.95 12.28 9.15
CA VAL A 474 -3.11 11.88 9.96
C VAL A 474 -2.84 11.70 11.46
N VAL A 475 -3.13 12.75 12.23
CA VAL A 475 -3.31 12.69 13.69
C VAL A 475 -4.44 11.70 13.98
N THR A 476 -4.14 10.54 14.57
CA THR A 476 -5.15 9.72 15.25
C THR A 476 -5.49 10.37 16.60
N GLU A 477 -6.72 10.22 17.11
CA GLU A 477 -7.23 10.88 18.33
C GLU A 477 -6.31 10.76 19.56
N GLU A 478 -5.43 9.77 19.59
CA GLU A 478 -4.44 9.54 20.65
C GLU A 478 -3.34 10.63 20.73
N ASP A 479 -3.02 11.31 19.63
CA ASP A 479 -1.92 12.30 19.57
C ASP A 479 -2.33 13.71 20.08
N LEU A 480 -3.63 13.99 20.19
CA LEU A 480 -4.15 15.27 20.70
C LEU A 480 -3.87 15.48 22.20
N MET A 481 -3.61 14.41 22.95
CA MET A 481 -3.33 14.50 24.38
C MET A 481 -1.85 14.69 24.72
N MET A 482 -0.95 14.59 23.73
CA MET A 482 0.50 14.68 23.95
C MET A 482 1.06 16.10 23.73
N SER A 483 0.34 16.97 23.01
CA SER A 483 0.82 18.33 22.69
C SER A 483 0.41 19.41 23.70
N SER A 484 -0.41 19.08 24.70
CA SER A 484 -1.00 20.07 25.62
C SER A 484 -0.16 20.38 26.88
N LEU A 485 1.12 20.02 26.94
CA LEU A 485 1.93 20.18 28.16
C LEU A 485 3.13 21.12 28.08
N ILE A 486 3.32 21.89 27.00
CA ILE A 486 4.44 22.84 26.92
C ILE A 486 4.09 24.11 26.15
N SER A 487 3.29 25.00 26.76
CA SER A 487 3.38 26.47 26.62
C SER A 487 2.26 27.14 27.41
N GLU A 488 2.43 27.19 28.74
CA GLU A 488 1.75 28.20 29.55
C GLU A 488 2.81 29.25 29.92
N GLU A 489 2.97 30.28 29.09
CA GLU A 489 3.12 31.66 29.58
C GLU A 489 3.15 32.64 28.40
N SER A 490 2.36 33.71 28.57
CA SER A 490 2.35 34.95 27.80
C SER A 490 1.44 35.03 26.58
N GLU A 491 0.14 35.24 26.81
CA GLU A 491 -0.64 36.20 26.00
C GLU A 491 -1.62 36.98 26.89
N LYS A 492 -1.42 38.29 26.97
CA LYS A 492 -2.42 39.26 27.42
C LYS A 492 -2.51 40.38 26.39
N GLU A 493 -3.77 40.70 26.08
CA GLU A 493 -4.31 41.91 25.45
C GLU A 493 -4.49 41.93 23.92
N LEU A 494 -5.76 41.71 23.56
CA LEU A 494 -6.63 42.54 22.71
C LEU A 494 -6.25 42.71 21.23
N GLU A 495 -7.00 42.04 20.35
CA GLU A 495 -7.87 42.72 19.38
C GLU A 495 -8.91 41.75 18.77
N LEU A 496 -10.13 42.28 18.60
CA LEU A 496 -11.32 41.57 18.14
C LEU A 496 -11.28 41.43 16.61
N ASP A 497 -10.88 40.27 16.10
CA ASP A 497 -11.23 39.81 14.76
C ASP A 497 -12.03 38.50 14.87
N PRO A 498 -13.14 38.33 14.12
CA PRO A 498 -13.84 37.05 14.07
C PRO A 498 -12.88 36.00 13.48
N PRO A 499 -12.88 34.75 14.00
CA PRO A 499 -11.91 33.75 13.57
C PRO A 499 -12.10 33.51 12.07
N LYS A 500 -11.13 33.97 11.26
CA LYS A 500 -10.92 33.41 9.93
C LYS A 500 -10.68 31.92 10.17
N ILE A 501 -11.61 31.10 9.68
CA ILE A 501 -11.37 29.68 9.51
C ILE A 501 -10.23 29.58 8.51
N CYS A 502 -8.98 29.59 9.01
CA CYS A 502 -7.85 29.12 8.24
C CYS A 502 -8.06 27.63 8.06
N ILE A 503 -8.58 27.25 6.90
CA ILE A 503 -8.39 25.89 6.39
C ILE A 503 -6.87 25.78 6.22
N GLU A 504 -6.17 25.25 7.20
CA GLU A 504 -4.82 24.74 6.96
C GLU A 504 -4.98 23.70 5.85
N GLU A 505 -4.51 24.01 4.64
CA GLU A 505 -4.51 23.07 3.53
C GLU A 505 -3.80 21.80 3.99
N THR A 506 -4.56 20.75 4.25
CA THR A 506 -4.01 19.45 4.63
C THR A 506 -3.15 18.97 3.46
N LYS A 507 -1.83 18.91 3.66
CA LYS A 507 -0.90 18.45 2.64
C LYS A 507 -1.31 17.05 2.17
N PRO A 508 -1.17 16.73 0.86
CA PRO A 508 -1.43 15.39 0.37
C PRO A 508 -0.56 14.35 1.10
N TRP A 509 -1.06 13.13 1.24
CA TRP A 509 -0.38 12.03 1.96
C TRP A 509 0.98 11.63 1.35
N PHE A 510 1.28 12.11 0.15
CA PHE A 510 2.49 11.83 -0.60
C PHE A 510 3.41 13.06 -0.75
N SER A 511 3.11 14.15 -0.04
CA SER A 511 3.93 15.37 -0.03
C SER A 511 5.36 15.05 0.41
N GLY A 512 6.35 15.54 -0.34
CA GLY A 512 7.78 15.32 -0.07
C GLY A 512 8.36 13.97 -0.53
N ILE A 513 7.57 13.07 -1.10
CA ILE A 513 8.07 11.79 -1.65
C ILE A 513 8.87 12.01 -2.93
N LEU A 514 8.35 12.87 -3.82
CA LEU A 514 8.96 13.17 -5.11
C LEU A 514 9.83 14.41 -5.01
N THR A 515 10.95 14.36 -5.72
CA THR A 515 11.97 15.40 -5.75
C THR A 515 12.04 16.06 -7.12
N VAL A 516 12.84 17.12 -7.20
CA VAL A 516 13.16 17.78 -8.47
C VAL A 516 13.80 16.82 -9.48
N GLU A 517 14.56 15.83 -9.03
CA GLU A 517 15.15 14.82 -9.92
C GLU A 517 14.08 13.93 -10.55
N ASP A 518 13.04 13.58 -9.80
CA ASP A 518 11.90 12.83 -10.31
C ASP A 518 11.16 13.60 -11.41
N LEU A 519 11.10 14.93 -11.30
CA LEU A 519 10.52 15.76 -12.35
C LEU A 519 11.31 15.68 -13.66
N TYR A 520 12.64 15.61 -13.58
CA TYR A 520 13.50 15.47 -14.75
C TYR A 520 13.33 14.13 -15.45
N GLU A 521 13.04 13.08 -14.68
CA GLU A 521 12.68 11.78 -15.25
C GLU A 521 11.29 11.83 -15.89
N VAL A 522 10.29 12.35 -15.17
CA VAL A 522 8.89 12.38 -15.62
C VAL A 522 8.71 13.25 -16.86
N ASP A 523 9.36 14.41 -16.92
CA ASP A 523 9.26 15.34 -18.03
C ASP A 523 10.65 15.88 -18.41
N PRO A 524 11.37 15.17 -19.29
CA PRO A 524 12.74 15.54 -19.65
C PRO A 524 12.87 16.92 -20.29
N GLU A 525 11.90 17.34 -21.11
CA GLU A 525 11.95 18.64 -21.80
C GLU A 525 11.76 19.79 -20.81
N ARG A 526 10.64 19.77 -20.07
CA ARG A 526 10.35 20.80 -19.07
C ARG A 526 11.37 20.74 -17.94
N GLY A 527 11.82 19.55 -17.58
CA GLY A 527 12.85 19.32 -16.59
C GLY A 527 14.18 19.99 -16.93
N ARG A 528 14.67 19.82 -18.17
CA ARG A 528 15.86 20.51 -18.65
C ARG A 528 15.72 22.02 -18.57
N PHE A 529 14.57 22.55 -19.00
CA PHE A 529 14.28 23.99 -18.92
C PHE A 529 14.27 24.53 -17.48
N LEU A 530 13.59 23.84 -16.56
CA LEU A 530 13.54 24.24 -15.14
C LEU A 530 14.92 24.14 -14.47
N ARG A 531 15.76 23.19 -14.88
CA ARG A 531 17.15 23.08 -14.40
C ARG A 531 17.98 24.29 -14.83
N GLU A 532 17.81 24.74 -16.07
CA GLU A 532 18.49 25.93 -16.58
C GLU A 532 18.07 27.20 -15.82
N LEU A 533 16.77 27.35 -15.53
CA LEU A 533 16.25 28.43 -14.70
C LEU A 533 16.79 28.38 -13.26
N ARG A 534 16.91 27.18 -12.66
CA ARG A 534 17.55 27.01 -11.34
C ARG A 534 19.02 27.45 -11.35
N GLU A 535 19.78 27.10 -12.41
CA GLU A 535 21.17 27.55 -12.54
C GLU A 535 21.26 29.08 -12.69
N LEU A 536 20.27 29.72 -13.32
CA LEU A 536 20.17 31.18 -13.39
C LEU A 536 20.00 31.80 -11.98
N VAL A 537 19.14 31.22 -11.15
CA VAL A 537 18.97 31.61 -9.73
C VAL A 537 20.27 31.39 -8.95
N ALA A 538 20.93 30.24 -9.10
CA ALA A 538 22.19 29.94 -8.42
C ALA A 538 23.32 30.92 -8.81
N ARG A 539 23.43 31.29 -10.09
CA ARG A 539 24.36 32.33 -10.56
C ARG A 539 24.05 33.69 -9.95
N LYS A 540 22.77 34.09 -9.90
CA LYS A 540 22.35 35.33 -9.21
C LYS A 540 22.75 35.31 -7.74
N GLN A 541 22.48 34.22 -7.02
CA GLN A 541 22.82 34.08 -5.60
C GLN A 541 24.33 34.16 -5.37
N ARG A 542 25.16 33.52 -6.22
CA ARG A 542 26.63 33.63 -6.17
C ARG A 542 27.12 35.08 -6.29
N ILE A 543 26.56 35.86 -7.23
CA ILE A 543 26.92 37.28 -7.41
C ILE A 543 26.50 38.11 -6.18
N VAL A 544 25.32 37.85 -5.62
CA VAL A 544 24.81 38.56 -4.44
C VAL A 544 25.69 38.28 -3.22
N GLN A 545 26.09 37.02 -3.01
CA GLN A 545 26.91 36.59 -1.87
C GLN A 545 28.39 36.96 -1.98
N ASP A 546 28.87 37.33 -3.17
CA ASP A 546 30.26 37.72 -3.37
C ASP A 546 30.56 39.08 -2.70
N ASN A 547 31.33 39.06 -1.62
CA ASN A 547 31.70 40.27 -0.86
C ASN A 547 32.81 41.10 -1.53
N THR A 548 33.39 40.63 -2.64
CA THR A 548 34.46 41.34 -3.37
C THR A 548 33.92 42.35 -4.38
N LEU A 549 32.64 42.25 -4.76
CA LEU A 549 32.00 43.08 -5.77
C LEU A 549 31.30 44.30 -5.15
N SER A 550 31.43 45.47 -5.80
CA SER A 550 30.65 46.66 -5.44
C SER A 550 29.16 46.47 -5.76
N PRO A 551 28.24 47.17 -5.06
CA PRO A 551 26.79 47.04 -5.30
C PRO A 551 26.40 47.36 -6.76
N GLU A 552 27.05 48.36 -7.37
CA GLU A 552 26.85 48.71 -8.78
C GLU A 552 27.31 47.59 -9.74
N THR A 553 28.44 46.95 -9.42
CA THR A 553 28.97 45.83 -10.21
C THR A 553 28.05 44.61 -10.10
N LYS A 554 27.52 44.33 -8.89
CA LYS A 554 26.52 43.27 -8.67
C LYS A 554 25.27 43.52 -9.50
N ALA A 555 24.70 44.73 -9.43
CA ALA A 555 23.52 45.09 -10.21
C ALA A 555 23.74 44.91 -11.73
N ARG A 556 24.90 45.35 -12.24
CA ARG A 556 25.27 45.17 -13.65
C ARG A 556 25.44 43.71 -14.05
N GLN A 557 26.08 42.89 -13.21
CA GLN A 557 26.26 41.47 -13.51
C GLN A 557 24.92 40.71 -13.50
N ILE A 558 24.05 40.99 -12.53
CA ILE A 558 22.70 40.40 -12.44
C ILE A 558 21.86 40.77 -13.67
N GLN A 559 21.91 42.03 -14.11
CA GLN A 559 21.15 42.49 -15.28
C GLN A 559 21.61 41.83 -16.60
N ASN A 560 22.86 41.35 -16.68
CA ASN A 560 23.40 40.68 -17.86
C ASN A 560 23.31 39.15 -17.77
N LEU A 561 22.64 38.59 -16.76
CA LEU A 561 22.43 37.15 -16.67
C LEU A 561 21.50 36.68 -17.80
N SER A 562 21.91 35.61 -18.47
CA SER A 562 21.18 35.00 -19.57
C SER A 562 21.19 33.48 -19.51
N LEU A 563 20.28 32.89 -20.27
CA LEU A 563 20.13 31.46 -20.47
C LEU A 563 21.28 30.92 -21.34
N VAL A 564 21.79 29.75 -21.00
CA VAL A 564 22.97 29.13 -21.65
C VAL A 564 22.56 28.38 -22.91
N SER A 565 21.39 27.73 -22.92
CA SER A 565 20.93 26.89 -24.03
C SER A 565 20.21 27.67 -25.13
N SER A 566 19.78 28.91 -24.85
CA SER A 566 18.91 29.71 -25.73
C SER A 566 19.64 30.89 -26.38
N ASP A 567 20.83 30.66 -26.93
CA ASP A 567 21.68 31.67 -27.61
C ASP A 567 21.96 32.95 -26.78
N GLY A 568 21.90 32.86 -25.44
CA GLY A 568 22.09 34.02 -24.55
C GLY A 568 20.86 34.90 -24.37
N SER A 569 19.65 34.40 -24.66
CA SER A 569 18.39 35.11 -24.39
C SER A 569 18.21 35.43 -22.91
N ARG A 570 17.63 36.60 -22.60
CA ARG A 570 17.31 36.97 -21.21
C ARG A 570 16.02 36.31 -20.77
N LEU A 571 15.84 36.18 -19.45
CA LEU A 571 14.61 35.61 -18.89
C LEU A 571 13.38 36.42 -19.30
N GLU A 572 13.49 37.75 -19.29
CA GLU A 572 12.36 38.63 -19.60
C GLU A 572 11.95 38.55 -21.08
N ASP A 573 12.87 38.16 -21.97
CA ASP A 573 12.57 38.00 -23.39
C ASP A 573 11.66 36.79 -23.66
N LEU A 574 11.58 35.85 -22.72
CA LEU A 574 10.73 34.66 -22.82
C LEU A 574 9.25 34.95 -22.51
N MET A 575 8.93 36.11 -21.92
CA MET A 575 7.55 36.53 -21.60
C MET A 575 6.76 35.48 -20.80
N ILE A 576 7.44 34.78 -19.89
CA ILE A 576 6.84 33.76 -19.02
C ILE A 576 6.03 34.45 -17.94
N THR A 577 4.86 33.91 -17.63
CA THR A 577 4.01 34.37 -16.53
C THR A 577 3.87 33.29 -15.47
N PHE A 578 3.25 33.59 -14.33
CA PHE A 578 2.98 32.61 -13.26
C PHE A 578 1.84 31.65 -13.63
N THR A 579 1.98 30.99 -14.78
CA THR A 579 1.01 30.04 -15.31
C THR A 579 1.69 28.73 -15.69
N TYR A 580 1.01 27.62 -15.42
CA TYR A 580 1.36 26.32 -15.96
C TYR A 580 0.63 26.09 -17.28
N LEU A 581 1.40 25.75 -18.33
CA LEU A 581 0.88 25.36 -19.64
C LEU A 581 0.93 23.83 -19.78
N PRO A 582 -0.19 23.15 -20.07
CA PRO A 582 -0.20 21.72 -20.31
C PRO A 582 0.53 21.36 -21.62
N SER A 583 1.12 20.18 -21.65
CA SER A 583 1.80 19.63 -22.84
C SER A 583 0.86 19.07 -23.91
N SER A 584 -0.43 18.91 -23.60
CA SER A 584 -1.43 18.39 -24.53
C SER A 584 -2.78 19.07 -24.34
N LYS A 585 -3.49 19.28 -25.45
CA LYS A 585 -4.85 19.82 -25.46
C LYS A 585 -5.89 18.83 -24.91
N VAL A 586 -5.54 17.56 -24.75
CA VAL A 586 -6.46 16.50 -24.30
C VAL A 586 -7.02 16.76 -22.90
N TYR A 587 -6.29 17.50 -22.06
CA TYR A 587 -6.73 17.82 -20.70
C TYR A 587 -7.84 18.88 -20.65
N GLY A 588 -8.10 19.58 -21.76
CA GLY A 588 -9.23 20.51 -21.87
C GLY A 588 -9.03 21.86 -21.18
N PHE A 589 -7.79 22.25 -20.87
CA PHE A 589 -7.45 23.60 -20.42
C PHE A 589 -6.19 24.09 -21.15
N ASN A 590 -6.01 25.42 -21.24
CA ASN A 590 -4.86 26.03 -21.93
C ASN A 590 -3.78 26.51 -20.97
N SER A 591 -4.17 26.94 -19.77
CA SER A 591 -3.27 27.41 -18.72
C SER A 591 -3.92 27.25 -17.35
N VAL A 592 -3.10 27.19 -16.30
CA VAL A 592 -3.52 27.25 -14.91
C VAL A 592 -2.67 28.30 -14.20
N ASP A 593 -3.33 29.22 -13.52
CA ASP A 593 -2.66 30.23 -12.69
C ASP A 593 -2.04 29.55 -11.45
N LEU A 594 -0.72 29.72 -11.27
CA LEU A 594 0.02 29.16 -10.13
C LEU A 594 -0.14 30.01 -8.86
N VAL A 595 -0.44 31.29 -9.04
CA VAL A 595 -0.81 32.26 -8.01
C VAL A 595 -2.04 33.03 -8.49
N SER A 596 -2.73 33.74 -7.60
CA SER A 596 -3.88 34.56 -8.00
C SER A 596 -3.51 35.59 -9.06
N ASN A 597 -4.24 35.59 -10.19
CA ASN A 597 -3.94 36.40 -11.39
C ASN A 597 -2.54 36.17 -11.95
N GLY A 598 -2.04 34.92 -11.90
CA GLY A 598 -0.70 34.55 -12.33
C GLY A 598 -0.43 34.86 -13.81
N SER A 599 -1.48 34.85 -14.64
CA SER A 599 -1.40 35.26 -16.05
C SER A 599 -0.99 36.72 -16.27
N ASP A 600 -1.23 37.61 -15.31
CA ASP A 600 -0.84 39.03 -15.37
C ASP A 600 0.52 39.30 -14.69
N ILE A 601 1.16 38.28 -14.11
CA ILE A 601 2.40 38.40 -13.36
C ILE A 601 3.55 37.81 -14.17
N GLU A 602 4.42 38.67 -14.68
CA GLU A 602 5.65 38.28 -15.39
C GLU A 602 6.68 37.64 -14.45
N VAL A 603 7.33 36.58 -14.92
CA VAL A 603 8.44 35.92 -14.23
C VAL A 603 9.72 36.71 -14.50
N ARG A 604 10.37 37.12 -13.42
CA ARG A 604 11.58 37.94 -13.37
C ARG A 604 12.58 37.31 -12.41
N LEU A 605 13.83 37.76 -12.44
CA LEU A 605 14.90 37.17 -11.61
C LEU A 605 14.62 37.24 -10.10
N ASP A 606 13.80 38.18 -9.63
CA ASP A 606 13.39 38.37 -8.25
C ASP A 606 12.32 37.39 -7.77
N ASN A 607 11.40 36.96 -8.63
CA ASN A 607 10.32 36.04 -8.31
C ASN A 607 10.49 34.63 -8.94
N LEU A 608 11.56 34.40 -9.70
CA LEU A 608 11.84 33.14 -10.39
C LEU A 608 11.90 31.91 -9.45
N GLU A 609 12.44 32.08 -8.24
CA GLU A 609 12.54 30.99 -7.27
C GLU A 609 11.15 30.48 -6.84
N GLU A 610 10.21 31.40 -6.61
CA GLU A 610 8.81 31.09 -6.31
C GLU A 610 8.12 30.41 -7.50
N TYR A 611 8.31 30.92 -8.72
CA TYR A 611 7.78 30.28 -9.93
C TYR A 611 8.26 28.83 -10.08
N LEU A 612 9.55 28.57 -9.83
CA LEU A 612 10.14 27.23 -9.91
C LEU A 612 9.58 26.28 -8.86
N GLU A 613 9.40 26.75 -7.62
CA GLU A 613 8.80 25.98 -6.54
C GLU A 613 7.34 25.64 -6.87
N LEU A 614 6.53 26.63 -7.23
CA LEU A 614 5.12 26.45 -7.54
C LEU A 614 4.89 25.55 -8.76
N THR A 615 5.71 25.71 -9.81
CA THR A 615 5.64 24.86 -11.01
C THR A 615 5.98 23.40 -10.67
N THR A 616 7.00 23.18 -9.85
CA THR A 616 7.39 21.83 -9.39
C THR A 616 6.30 21.21 -8.52
N LYS A 617 5.79 21.99 -7.56
CA LYS A 617 4.71 21.59 -6.65
C LYS A 617 3.43 21.25 -7.42
N PHE A 618 3.07 22.03 -8.42
CA PHE A 618 1.91 21.75 -9.27
C PHE A 618 2.06 20.42 -10.03
N MET A 619 3.22 20.17 -10.63
CA MET A 619 3.41 18.95 -11.41
C MET A 619 3.49 17.67 -10.59
N LEU A 620 4.11 17.72 -9.41
CA LEU A 620 4.40 16.54 -8.61
C LEU A 620 3.47 16.34 -7.40
N GLU A 621 2.74 17.37 -6.98
CA GLU A 621 1.97 17.35 -5.73
C GLU A 621 0.55 17.91 -5.88
N THR A 622 0.40 19.24 -6.00
CA THR A 622 -0.92 19.87 -5.93
C THR A 622 -1.78 19.59 -7.16
N GLY A 623 -1.20 19.48 -8.36
CA GLY A 623 -1.92 19.17 -9.59
C GLY A 623 -2.32 17.69 -9.73
N ILE A 624 -1.84 16.80 -8.85
CA ILE A 624 -2.17 15.37 -8.87
C ILE A 624 -2.88 14.90 -7.59
N ALA A 625 -3.17 15.81 -6.66
CA ALA A 625 -3.63 15.48 -5.30
C ALA A 625 -4.90 14.62 -5.27
N ARG A 626 -5.98 15.07 -5.93
CA ARG A 626 -7.25 14.34 -5.97
C ARG A 626 -7.12 13.02 -6.72
N GLN A 627 -6.35 12.98 -7.81
CA GLN A 627 -6.07 11.76 -8.55
C GLN A 627 -5.41 10.70 -7.66
N MET A 628 -4.38 11.09 -6.91
CA MET A 628 -3.66 10.18 -6.02
C MET A 628 -4.48 9.77 -4.79
N GLU A 629 -5.34 10.65 -4.27
CA GLU A 629 -6.27 10.29 -3.20
C GLU A 629 -7.32 9.27 -3.68
N ALA A 630 -7.88 9.46 -4.87
CA ALA A 630 -8.81 8.52 -5.47
C ALA A 630 -8.16 7.15 -5.67
N LEU A 631 -6.92 7.12 -6.17
CA LEU A 631 -6.14 5.88 -6.30
C LEU A 631 -5.92 5.19 -4.95
N ARG A 632 -5.49 5.93 -3.92
CA ARG A 632 -5.31 5.40 -2.57
C ARG A 632 -6.61 4.81 -2.02
N SER A 633 -7.72 5.53 -2.18
CA SER A 633 -9.05 5.10 -1.76
C SER A 633 -9.47 3.79 -2.45
N GLY A 634 -9.35 3.71 -3.77
CA GLY A 634 -9.68 2.51 -4.54
C GLY A 634 -8.80 1.32 -4.19
N PHE A 635 -7.50 1.54 -4.00
CA PHE A 635 -6.57 0.49 -3.58
C PHE A 635 -6.92 -0.05 -2.19
N ASN A 636 -7.09 0.85 -1.22
CA ASN A 636 -7.44 0.53 0.18
C ASN A 636 -8.77 -0.22 0.32
N HIS A 637 -9.69 -0.04 -0.62
CA HIS A 637 -10.95 -0.76 -0.66
C HIS A 637 -10.74 -2.28 -0.86
N VAL A 638 -9.69 -2.70 -1.57
CA VAL A 638 -9.39 -4.13 -1.75
C VAL A 638 -8.51 -4.67 -0.61
N PHE A 639 -7.41 -3.97 -0.32
CA PHE A 639 -6.55 -4.17 0.86
C PHE A 639 -5.65 -2.93 1.08
N PRO A 640 -5.11 -2.71 2.29
CA PRO A 640 -4.37 -1.49 2.60
C PRO A 640 -3.11 -1.27 1.75
N LEU A 641 -3.03 -0.11 1.06
CA LEU A 641 -1.89 0.34 0.25
C LEU A 641 -0.59 0.34 1.05
N ARG A 642 -0.67 0.63 2.36
CA ARG A 642 0.50 0.63 3.27
C ARG A 642 1.31 -0.66 3.20
N LYS A 643 0.68 -1.81 2.88
CA LYS A 643 1.38 -3.09 2.73
C LYS A 643 2.45 -3.08 1.62
N LEU A 644 2.41 -2.11 0.70
CA LEU A 644 3.45 -1.91 -0.32
C LEU A 644 4.68 -1.12 0.16
N HIS A 645 4.63 -0.46 1.32
CA HIS A 645 5.74 0.39 1.80
C HIS A 645 7.00 -0.40 2.16
N ALA A 646 6.87 -1.72 2.33
CA ALA A 646 8.00 -2.61 2.56
C ALA A 646 8.85 -2.82 1.30
N PHE A 647 8.41 -2.38 0.11
CA PHE A 647 9.04 -2.66 -1.18
C PHE A 647 9.68 -1.43 -1.81
N THR A 648 10.69 -1.65 -2.64
CA THR A 648 11.27 -0.60 -3.50
C THR A 648 10.41 -0.41 -4.76
N PRO A 649 10.52 0.74 -5.46
CA PRO A 649 9.79 0.95 -6.71
C PRO A 649 10.05 -0.14 -7.75
N SER A 650 11.29 -0.64 -7.85
CA SER A 650 11.66 -1.72 -8.78
C SER A 650 11.01 -3.05 -8.42
N GLU A 651 10.90 -3.36 -7.13
CA GLU A 651 10.21 -4.57 -6.65
C GLU A 651 8.70 -4.50 -6.91
N VAL A 652 8.07 -3.35 -6.65
CA VAL A 652 6.65 -3.13 -6.96
C VAL A 652 6.41 -3.27 -8.47
N ARG A 653 7.34 -2.79 -9.32
CA ARG A 653 7.28 -3.02 -10.77
C ARG A 653 7.27 -4.51 -11.09
N VAL A 654 8.17 -5.30 -10.51
CA VAL A 654 8.21 -6.76 -10.72
C VAL A 654 6.91 -7.42 -10.25
N MET A 655 6.35 -6.99 -9.12
CA MET A 655 5.09 -7.55 -8.58
C MET A 655 3.86 -7.23 -9.45
N LEU A 656 3.80 -6.06 -10.08
CA LEU A 656 2.66 -5.62 -10.91
C LEU A 656 2.80 -5.99 -12.37
N CYS A 657 4.00 -5.78 -12.92
CA CYS A 657 4.27 -5.81 -14.36
C CYS A 657 5.19 -6.97 -14.75
N GLY A 658 5.81 -7.65 -13.78
CA GLY A 658 6.85 -8.65 -14.06
C GLY A 658 8.17 -8.01 -14.48
N ASP A 659 9.13 -8.86 -14.83
CA ASP A 659 10.35 -8.41 -15.49
C ASP A 659 10.03 -8.04 -16.94
N GLN A 660 10.10 -6.74 -17.21
CA GLN A 660 9.75 -6.16 -18.51
C GLN A 660 10.85 -6.39 -19.55
N ASN A 661 12.07 -6.70 -19.13
CA ASN A 661 13.19 -6.87 -20.03
C ASN A 661 14.13 -7.97 -19.55
N PRO A 662 13.64 -9.22 -19.46
CA PRO A 662 14.43 -10.33 -18.95
C PRO A 662 15.69 -10.49 -19.78
N GLN A 663 16.85 -10.39 -19.12
CA GLN A 663 18.13 -10.62 -19.75
C GLN A 663 18.51 -12.08 -19.56
N TRP A 664 18.61 -12.81 -20.67
CA TRP A 664 19.12 -14.17 -20.69
C TRP A 664 20.56 -14.14 -21.17
N THR A 665 21.47 -14.71 -20.38
CA THR A 665 22.81 -14.96 -20.87
C THR A 665 22.80 -16.12 -21.85
N ARG A 666 23.86 -16.23 -22.64
CA ARG A 666 24.09 -17.40 -23.49
C ARG A 666 24.07 -18.68 -22.65
N GLU A 667 24.73 -18.65 -21.48
CA GLU A 667 24.76 -19.80 -20.58
C GLU A 667 23.35 -20.18 -20.11
N ASP A 668 22.50 -19.20 -19.80
CA ASP A 668 21.10 -19.47 -19.41
C ASP A 668 20.34 -20.20 -20.51
N LEU A 669 20.43 -19.72 -21.76
CA LEU A 669 19.78 -20.36 -22.89
C LEU A 669 20.30 -21.80 -23.13
N LEU A 670 21.61 -22.05 -22.95
CA LEU A 670 22.18 -23.40 -23.08
C LEU A 670 21.77 -24.34 -21.93
N ASN A 671 21.68 -23.81 -20.72
CA ASN A 671 21.37 -24.59 -19.53
C ASN A 671 19.89 -24.94 -19.46
N TYR A 672 19.01 -24.00 -19.81
CA TYR A 672 17.56 -24.12 -19.63
C TYR A 672 16.79 -24.43 -20.92
N THR A 673 17.46 -24.60 -22.07
CA THR A 673 16.82 -25.08 -23.31
C THR A 673 17.23 -26.53 -23.61
N GLU A 674 16.24 -27.40 -23.79
CA GLU A 674 16.44 -28.79 -24.19
C GLU A 674 16.09 -28.98 -25.67
N PRO A 675 17.07 -29.22 -26.55
CA PRO A 675 16.79 -29.49 -27.96
C PRO A 675 16.10 -30.86 -28.12
N LYS A 676 15.07 -30.91 -28.97
CA LYS A 676 14.29 -32.12 -29.29
C LYS A 676 14.28 -32.39 -30.80
N LEU A 677 13.69 -33.53 -31.18
CA LEU A 677 13.48 -33.92 -32.58
C LEU A 677 14.78 -34.07 -33.40
N GLY A 678 15.80 -34.68 -32.80
CA GLY A 678 17.07 -35.00 -33.48
C GLY A 678 18.16 -33.94 -33.33
N TYR A 679 17.86 -32.80 -32.72
CA TYR A 679 18.88 -31.84 -32.28
C TYR A 679 19.43 -32.20 -30.90
N THR A 680 20.73 -31.94 -30.72
CA THR A 680 21.47 -32.08 -29.47
C THR A 680 22.03 -30.72 -29.04
N LYS A 681 22.49 -30.59 -27.79
CA LYS A 681 23.11 -29.34 -27.30
C LYS A 681 24.37 -28.94 -28.09
N ASP A 682 25.02 -29.91 -28.73
CA ASP A 682 26.19 -29.69 -29.58
C ASP A 682 25.83 -29.45 -31.06
N SER A 683 24.55 -29.57 -31.42
CA SER A 683 24.13 -29.43 -32.81
C SER A 683 24.41 -28.01 -33.31
N PRO A 684 25.08 -27.85 -34.47
CA PRO A 684 25.41 -26.53 -35.00
C PRO A 684 24.20 -25.61 -35.18
N GLY A 685 23.04 -26.17 -35.52
CA GLY A 685 21.78 -25.43 -35.63
C GLY A 685 21.28 -24.88 -34.30
N PHE A 686 21.35 -25.68 -33.23
CA PHE A 686 20.97 -25.25 -31.87
C PHE A 686 21.94 -24.20 -31.33
N LEU A 687 23.24 -24.40 -31.51
CA LEU A 687 24.23 -23.42 -31.12
C LEU A 687 24.02 -22.11 -31.89
N ARG A 688 23.80 -22.14 -33.20
CA ARG A 688 23.48 -20.93 -33.99
C ARG A 688 22.21 -20.25 -33.49
N PHE A 689 21.16 -21.00 -33.17
CA PHE A 689 19.93 -20.44 -32.60
C PHE A 689 20.19 -19.70 -31.29
N VAL A 690 21.03 -20.22 -30.40
CA VAL A 690 21.42 -19.54 -29.14
C VAL A 690 22.31 -18.30 -29.37
N ASN A 691 22.92 -18.13 -30.55
CA ASN A 691 23.75 -16.96 -30.88
C ASN A 691 22.97 -15.80 -31.49
N VAL A 692 21.75 -16.06 -31.99
CA VAL A 692 20.83 -15.04 -32.52
C VAL A 692 20.07 -14.45 -31.35
#